data_AF-A0A7L5HR84-F1
#
_entry.id   AF-A0A7L5HR84-F1
#
_cell.length_a   1.000
_cell.length_b   1.000
_cell.length_c   1.000
_cell.angle_alpha   90.00
_cell.angle_beta   90.00
_cell.angle_gamma   90.00
#
_symmetry.space_group_name_H-M   'P 1'
#
loop_
_entity.id
_entity.type
_entity.pdbx_description
1 polymer ?
#
loop_
_entity_poly.entity_id
_entity_poly.type
_entity_poly.pdbx_seq_one_letter_code
_entity_poly.pdbx_strand_id
1 'polypeptide(L)'
;MCKINLHPMGGGNGNFCFNLHSLSNNSFKSFKNSKILKLSLLTILSLSSLQAATQANYDNALKAYVIKKHSFNDESVYDSINNTYKYLNGINFYGQMATNKNLSNITLIYDNPKSKAMNYSDMKLKQEILTPSIKEDIFVVNGFHGAYSINETINQVSYIPFLASAYVFNAKANNNTLTLKAGELSSVYYLKPSNKEVMNPKATGLDNKYNFLITPAIARKGEASNNTLNFLKDAYVNMGVENTYTLPLNGAPYVVGAFGIDANTNNNSVILNKGVKIDFHTTPYRQSLMGKSVFDERMTHILGAITYNGNAKRNKLIIDGASLVVHGPSGAYSTSAATHLGGAFVDVNNNQNYEVSENSILINDLKLDLRVDTKNTPLAYNAILNGEIYGGKIIQGSANKNTIEIKDLQTLLALNTNIEVKALLDFYAGFANNGYANDNTINVHLKKPFEINANYTGKNEFNLYGAYASKGANRNSVNIKGDLTQESVVENYQDQIQITAAKVSSGKADNNKINLSSSNVSIPLYIYGVSKTTLDDKDYYAKTASNNSINLKEVKSGKNLTTIIEADNLEKNTINYDLVQSLSNASNIDKGSKIILRANENANENTLNIKDYSSAAHDNIYIIRAYNESANNNMSFINLALGTASDTREGTAVISAGIAKNTHDNYTHIANLNIDEYKNNDAIFIGASAIYHQDDKSYDNTLYLSGNTNIFNNTYIDVLAGSFIHTQDDNNKFYSKALTHKSGTNNHLYLNTNIKAKLVNYFDHYSFILKDNTKNYLNTKEAIHLSEKTSINVYTSNTLKNKSFILMQSEKGFVDENNKHLNQKDLQSLLDIITKNHQSLHKNIKTKVQKAKYTLSVSKDAKSIVVNLN
;
A
#
# COMPACT_ATOMS: atom_id res chain seq x y z
N MET A 1 -17.78 13.45 55.63
CA MET A 1 -16.92 14.57 55.19
C MET A 1 -16.00 14.05 54.10
N CYS A 2 -16.12 14.63 52.89
CA CYS A 2 -15.28 14.58 51.66
C CYS A 2 -14.65 13.25 51.18
N LYS A 3 -14.55 12.94 49.88
CA LYS A 3 -15.22 13.29 48.61
C LYS A 3 -14.45 12.45 47.56
N ILE A 4 -15.11 11.55 46.82
CA ILE A 4 -14.59 10.97 45.56
C ILE A 4 -15.70 11.18 44.54
N ASN A 5 -15.38 11.91 43.47
CA ASN A 5 -16.29 12.14 42.34
C ASN A 5 -16.08 11.04 41.29
N LEU A 6 -17.10 10.20 41.14
CA LEU A 6 -17.39 9.35 39.98
C LEU A 6 -18.66 9.91 39.33
N HIS A 7 -18.69 10.02 38.00
CA HIS A 7 -19.92 10.19 37.22
C HIS A 7 -19.68 9.77 35.75
N PRO A 8 -20.73 9.41 34.98
CA PRO A 8 -21.00 8.00 34.64
C PRO A 8 -21.25 7.72 33.14
N MET A 9 -21.50 6.44 32.85
CA MET A 9 -22.04 5.87 31.62
C MET A 9 -23.49 6.32 31.28
N GLY A 10 -23.84 6.18 29.99
CA GLY A 10 -25.19 5.91 29.46
C GLY A 10 -25.19 6.10 27.94
N GLY A 11 -25.52 5.17 27.04
CA GLY A 11 -26.29 3.92 27.13
C GLY A 11 -27.65 4.10 26.44
N GLY A 12 -27.91 3.39 25.32
CA GLY A 12 -29.21 3.41 24.61
C GLY A 12 -29.31 2.40 23.48
N ASN A 13 -29.88 1.23 23.79
CA ASN A 13 -30.15 0.05 22.96
C ASN A 13 -31.28 0.23 21.92
N GLY A 14 -31.25 -0.61 20.88
CA GLY A 14 -32.38 -0.92 19.99
C GLY A 14 -32.34 -2.37 19.47
N ASN A 15 -32.96 -3.27 20.24
CA ASN A 15 -33.38 -4.66 20.01
C ASN A 15 -33.25 -5.30 18.60
N PHE A 16 -32.54 -6.43 18.54
CA PHE A 16 -32.95 -7.59 17.73
C PHE A 16 -32.74 -8.87 18.54
N CYS A 17 -33.84 -9.49 18.98
CA CYS A 17 -33.88 -10.82 19.57
C CYS A 17 -34.25 -11.84 18.49
N PHE A 18 -33.50 -12.93 18.38
CA PHE A 18 -34.08 -14.27 18.32
C PHE A 18 -33.18 -15.22 19.10
N ASN A 19 -33.80 -15.96 20.01
CA ASN A 19 -33.20 -17.00 20.83
C ASN A 19 -34.00 -18.27 20.54
N LEU A 20 -33.36 -19.37 20.15
CA LEU A 20 -33.39 -20.61 20.94
C LEU A 20 -32.45 -21.68 20.37
N HIS A 21 -31.76 -22.30 21.31
CA HIS A 21 -30.83 -23.43 21.24
C HIS A 21 -31.44 -24.75 20.72
N SER A 22 -30.61 -25.57 20.08
CA SER A 22 -30.23 -26.89 20.63
C SER A 22 -29.00 -27.52 19.96
N LEU A 23 -27.96 -27.73 20.78
CA LEU A 23 -27.16 -28.96 20.97
C LEU A 23 -26.49 -29.60 19.73
N SER A 24 -25.18 -29.44 19.52
CA SER A 24 -24.01 -30.04 20.21
C SER A 24 -23.48 -31.32 19.56
N ASN A 25 -22.17 -31.26 19.29
CA ASN A 25 -21.15 -32.32 19.36
C ASN A 25 -20.91 -33.30 18.20
N ASN A 26 -19.61 -33.37 17.91
CA ASN A 26 -18.81 -34.49 17.42
C ASN A 26 -18.96 -34.88 15.94
N SER A 27 -17.95 -34.57 15.12
CA SER A 27 -16.74 -35.39 15.06
C SER A 27 -15.94 -35.11 13.78
N PHE A 28 -14.65 -34.84 13.97
CA PHE A 28 -13.62 -35.09 12.97
C PHE A 28 -13.72 -36.53 12.46
N LYS A 29 -13.95 -36.69 11.15
CA LYS A 29 -13.54 -37.91 10.44
C LYS A 29 -13.03 -37.54 9.05
N SER A 30 -11.78 -37.95 8.83
CA SER A 30 -11.13 -38.05 7.53
C SER A 30 -12.06 -38.66 6.49
N PHE A 31 -12.08 -38.10 5.28
CA PHE A 31 -12.50 -38.86 4.11
C PHE A 31 -11.34 -39.01 3.12
N LYS A 32 -10.82 -40.23 3.13
CA LYS A 32 -10.03 -40.85 2.07
C LYS A 32 -10.76 -40.77 0.73
N ASN A 33 -9.97 -40.61 -0.32
CA ASN A 33 -10.16 -41.11 -1.68
C ASN A 33 -11.51 -41.80 -1.96
N SER A 34 -12.39 -41.11 -2.68
CA SER A 34 -13.28 -41.78 -3.62
C SER A 34 -13.13 -41.11 -4.98
N LYS A 35 -12.63 -41.90 -5.95
CA LYS A 35 -12.75 -41.62 -7.37
C LYS A 35 -14.24 -41.66 -7.70
N ILE A 36 -14.91 -40.52 -7.62
CA ILE A 36 -16.20 -40.33 -8.28
C ILE A 36 -15.92 -39.39 -9.46
N LEU A 37 -15.96 -40.01 -10.63
CA LEU A 37 -15.89 -39.37 -11.94
C LEU A 37 -17.00 -38.30 -12.02
N LYS A 38 -16.68 -37.04 -11.64
CA LYS A 38 -17.54 -35.89 -11.93
C LYS A 38 -17.42 -35.60 -13.42
N LEU A 39 -18.27 -36.26 -14.21
CA LEU A 39 -18.56 -35.89 -15.58
C LEU A 39 -19.25 -34.51 -15.53
N SER A 40 -18.46 -33.44 -15.55
CA SER A 40 -18.94 -32.06 -15.72
C SER A 40 -19.02 -31.75 -17.20
N LEU A 41 -19.94 -32.42 -17.91
CA LEU A 41 -20.50 -31.86 -19.14
C LEU A 41 -21.56 -30.83 -18.73
N LEU A 42 -21.11 -29.63 -18.35
CA LEU A 42 -21.96 -28.45 -18.24
C LEU A 42 -22.08 -27.82 -19.63
N THR A 43 -23.12 -28.24 -20.33
CA THR A 43 -23.57 -27.68 -21.60
C THR A 43 -23.82 -26.19 -21.47
N ILE A 44 -23.10 -25.38 -22.25
CA ILE A 44 -23.47 -24.01 -22.59
C ILE A 44 -24.80 -24.13 -23.36
N LEU A 45 -25.92 -23.87 -22.71
CA LEU A 45 -27.19 -23.63 -23.39
C LEU A 45 -27.07 -22.26 -24.08
N SER A 46 -26.57 -22.26 -25.31
CA SER A 46 -26.71 -21.16 -26.25
C SER A 46 -27.73 -21.55 -27.32
N LEU A 47 -28.47 -20.54 -27.80
CA LEU A 47 -29.28 -20.50 -29.03
C LEU A 47 -30.79 -20.55 -28.78
N SER A 48 -31.40 -19.43 -28.34
CA SER A 48 -32.72 -18.93 -28.81
C SER A 48 -33.35 -17.89 -27.87
N SER A 49 -32.69 -16.76 -27.61
CA SER A 49 -33.39 -15.54 -27.15
C SER A 49 -32.49 -14.32 -27.36
N LEU A 50 -32.44 -13.79 -28.58
CA LEU A 50 -31.71 -12.56 -28.89
C LEU A 50 -32.47 -11.73 -29.95
N GLN A 51 -33.80 -11.79 -29.89
CA GLN A 51 -34.71 -11.01 -30.75
C GLN A 51 -35.21 -9.70 -30.11
N ALA A 52 -34.78 -9.33 -28.89
CA ALA A 52 -35.44 -8.25 -28.12
C ALA A 52 -34.67 -6.91 -28.02
N ALA A 53 -33.36 -6.87 -28.36
CA ALA A 53 -32.65 -5.60 -28.47
C ALA A 53 -33.03 -4.89 -29.79
N THR A 54 -33.13 -3.55 -29.76
CA THR A 54 -33.50 -2.75 -30.93
C THR A 54 -32.25 -2.23 -31.64
N GLN A 55 -32.16 -2.45 -32.96
CA GLN A 55 -31.13 -1.77 -33.75
C GLN A 55 -31.44 -0.27 -33.77
N ALA A 56 -30.48 0.56 -33.39
CA ALA A 56 -30.64 2.01 -33.49
C ALA A 56 -30.78 2.45 -34.97
N ASN A 57 -31.34 3.62 -35.20
CA ASN A 57 -31.51 4.13 -36.56
C ASN A 57 -30.16 4.58 -37.13
N TYR A 58 -29.83 4.15 -38.35
CA TYR A 58 -28.63 4.63 -39.02
C TYR A 58 -28.84 6.02 -39.62
N ASP A 59 -27.98 6.97 -39.27
CA ASP A 59 -27.92 8.30 -39.85
C ASP A 59 -26.81 8.36 -40.90
N ASN A 60 -27.20 8.56 -42.17
CA ASN A 60 -26.27 8.58 -43.29
C ASN A 60 -25.30 9.77 -43.26
N ALA A 61 -25.70 10.91 -42.69
CA ALA A 61 -24.86 12.11 -42.63
C ALA A 61 -23.78 11.96 -41.56
N LEU A 62 -24.14 11.41 -40.40
CA LEU A 62 -23.20 11.12 -39.31
C LEU A 62 -22.42 9.81 -39.51
N LYS A 63 -22.85 8.98 -40.47
CA LYS A 63 -22.36 7.61 -40.70
C LYS A 63 -22.37 6.77 -39.42
N ALA A 64 -23.39 6.97 -38.59
CA ALA A 64 -23.49 6.40 -37.26
C ALA A 64 -24.91 5.95 -36.95
N TYR A 65 -25.04 4.97 -36.07
CA TYR A 65 -26.28 4.60 -35.44
C TYR A 65 -26.61 5.61 -34.34
N VAL A 66 -27.81 6.16 -34.33
CA VAL A 66 -28.21 7.23 -33.41
C VAL A 66 -29.45 6.83 -32.63
N ILE A 67 -29.31 6.89 -31.30
CA ILE A 67 -30.42 6.79 -30.35
C ILE A 67 -30.91 8.23 -30.15
N LYS A 68 -32.11 8.51 -30.69
CA LYS A 68 -32.71 9.86 -30.71
C LYS A 68 -33.28 10.24 -29.33
N LYS A 69 -33.87 11.43 -29.21
CA LYS A 69 -34.47 11.91 -27.97
C LYS A 69 -35.52 10.93 -27.43
N HIS A 70 -35.41 10.56 -26.15
CA HIS A 70 -36.30 9.64 -25.44
C HIS A 70 -36.86 10.28 -24.17
N SER A 71 -38.16 10.11 -23.94
CA SER A 71 -38.82 10.54 -22.72
C SER A 71 -40.04 9.67 -22.42
N PHE A 72 -40.29 9.42 -21.14
CA PHE A 72 -41.56 8.90 -20.67
C PHE A 72 -42.58 10.04 -20.54
N ASN A 73 -43.87 9.72 -20.67
CA ASN A 73 -44.97 10.63 -20.38
C ASN A 73 -45.72 10.17 -19.11
N ASP A 74 -46.58 11.03 -18.55
CA ASP A 74 -47.28 10.72 -17.30
C ASP A 74 -48.13 9.44 -17.38
N GLU A 75 -48.74 9.16 -18.53
CA GLU A 75 -49.56 7.97 -18.77
C GLU A 75 -48.72 6.68 -18.86
N SER A 76 -47.45 6.79 -19.25
CA SER A 76 -46.50 5.67 -19.34
C SER A 76 -45.91 5.30 -17.98
N VAL A 77 -45.84 6.25 -17.04
CA VAL A 77 -45.24 6.02 -15.71
C VAL A 77 -46.28 5.79 -14.61
N TYR A 78 -47.54 6.22 -14.83
CA TYR A 78 -48.57 6.17 -13.80
C TYR A 78 -49.95 5.76 -14.35
N ASP A 79 -50.63 4.85 -13.66
CA ASP A 79 -52.02 4.50 -13.90
C ASP A 79 -52.91 5.36 -13.01
N SER A 80 -53.54 6.37 -13.61
CA SER A 80 -54.43 7.29 -12.89
C SER A 80 -55.76 6.67 -12.48
N ILE A 81 -56.19 5.56 -13.10
CA ILE A 81 -57.44 4.87 -12.75
C ILE A 81 -57.22 4.02 -11.50
N ASN A 82 -56.14 3.24 -11.49
CA ASN A 82 -55.80 2.34 -10.39
C ASN A 82 -54.93 2.99 -9.29
N ASN A 83 -54.60 4.27 -9.46
CA ASN A 83 -53.75 5.06 -8.55
C ASN A 83 -52.42 4.36 -8.21
N THR A 84 -51.77 3.77 -9.22
CA THR A 84 -50.56 2.97 -9.05
C THR A 84 -49.48 3.30 -10.07
N TYR A 85 -48.23 3.04 -9.73
CA TYR A 85 -47.10 3.20 -10.63
C TYR A 85 -47.09 2.11 -11.70
N LYS A 86 -46.76 2.48 -12.93
CA LYS A 86 -46.52 1.52 -14.02
C LYS A 86 -45.05 1.14 -14.03
N TYR A 87 -44.79 -0.16 -14.17
CA TYR A 87 -43.45 -0.67 -14.40
C TYR A 87 -42.94 -0.18 -15.75
N LEU A 88 -41.78 0.47 -15.78
CA LEU A 88 -41.20 1.00 -17.00
C LEU A 88 -40.67 -0.13 -17.89
N ASN A 89 -41.18 -0.21 -19.12
CA ASN A 89 -40.57 -1.02 -20.17
C ASN A 89 -39.57 -0.15 -20.92
N GLY A 90 -38.29 -0.29 -20.59
CA GLY A 90 -37.19 0.35 -21.31
C GLY A 90 -36.89 -0.32 -22.66
N ILE A 91 -35.81 0.11 -23.31
CA ILE A 91 -35.34 -0.43 -24.60
C ILE A 91 -33.82 -0.59 -24.56
N ASN A 92 -33.33 -1.76 -24.98
CA ASN A 92 -31.91 -2.02 -25.18
C ASN A 92 -31.54 -1.70 -26.63
N PHE A 93 -30.38 -1.08 -26.88
CA PHE A 93 -29.97 -0.66 -28.22
C PHE A 93 -28.65 -1.26 -28.69
N TYR A 94 -28.59 -1.55 -29.99
CA TYR A 94 -27.33 -1.90 -30.66
C TYR A 94 -27.12 -1.19 -32.01
N GLY A 95 -25.86 -1.09 -32.45
CA GLY A 95 -25.51 -0.63 -33.79
C GLY A 95 -25.60 -1.76 -34.82
N GLN A 96 -24.77 -2.80 -34.69
CA GLN A 96 -24.88 -4.03 -35.48
C GLN A 96 -24.63 -5.28 -34.63
N MET A 97 -25.30 -6.37 -34.97
CA MET A 97 -25.06 -7.70 -34.40
C MET A 97 -24.78 -8.70 -35.52
N ALA A 98 -23.84 -9.62 -35.30
CA ALA A 98 -23.52 -10.64 -36.28
C ALA A 98 -23.00 -11.94 -35.67
N THR A 99 -23.25 -13.05 -36.36
CA THR A 99 -22.71 -14.37 -36.05
C THR A 99 -21.79 -14.80 -37.18
N ASN A 100 -20.59 -15.31 -36.86
CA ASN A 100 -19.56 -15.74 -37.81
C ASN A 100 -19.11 -14.66 -38.82
N LYS A 101 -19.37 -13.38 -38.53
CA LYS A 101 -18.99 -12.24 -39.38
C LYS A 101 -18.39 -11.14 -38.53
N ASN A 102 -17.24 -10.64 -38.96
CA ASN A 102 -16.56 -9.53 -38.30
C ASN A 102 -17.37 -8.23 -38.44
N LEU A 103 -17.43 -7.46 -37.37
CA LEU A 103 -17.99 -6.11 -37.36
C LEU A 103 -16.88 -5.11 -37.10
N SER A 104 -16.83 -4.04 -37.91
CA SER A 104 -15.85 -3.00 -37.73
C SER A 104 -16.36 -1.62 -38.13
N ASN A 105 -15.79 -0.59 -37.50
CA ASN A 105 -16.13 0.82 -37.73
C ASN A 105 -17.60 1.15 -37.44
N ILE A 106 -18.23 0.41 -36.53
CA ILE A 106 -19.61 0.67 -36.11
C ILE A 106 -19.60 1.75 -35.04
N THR A 107 -20.29 2.85 -35.30
CA THR A 107 -20.44 3.94 -34.34
C THR A 107 -21.88 4.00 -33.84
N LEU A 108 -22.10 3.97 -32.53
CA LEU A 108 -23.38 4.22 -31.86
C LEU A 108 -23.29 5.50 -31.05
N ILE A 109 -24.28 6.39 -31.19
CA ILE A 109 -24.35 7.67 -30.51
C ILE A 109 -25.63 7.73 -29.69
N TYR A 110 -25.49 7.97 -28.39
CA TYR A 110 -26.58 8.35 -27.50
C TYR A 110 -26.57 9.88 -27.31
N ASP A 111 -27.67 10.53 -27.68
CA ASP A 111 -27.82 11.98 -27.60
C ASP A 111 -29.26 12.33 -27.20
N ASN A 112 -29.48 12.42 -25.89
CA ASN A 112 -30.77 12.73 -25.28
C ASN A 112 -30.63 13.89 -24.28
N PRO A 113 -30.28 15.10 -24.76
CA PRO A 113 -30.13 16.26 -23.88
C PRO A 113 -31.45 16.60 -23.21
N LYS A 114 -31.39 16.90 -21.90
CA LYS A 114 -32.55 17.35 -21.14
C LYS A 114 -33.04 18.71 -21.66
N SER A 115 -34.36 18.92 -21.70
CA SER A 115 -35.01 20.09 -22.32
C SER A 115 -34.73 21.43 -21.63
N LYS A 116 -34.20 21.42 -20.40
CA LYS A 116 -33.65 22.59 -19.70
C LYS A 116 -32.32 22.21 -19.05
N ALA A 117 -31.40 23.17 -18.91
CA ALA A 117 -30.15 22.97 -18.17
C ALA A 117 -30.47 22.55 -16.72
N MET A 118 -30.19 21.27 -16.42
CA MET A 118 -30.28 20.55 -15.14
C MET A 118 -30.87 21.30 -13.93
N ASN A 119 -32.21 21.36 -13.83
CA ASN A 119 -32.89 21.60 -12.54
C ASN A 119 -33.63 20.34 -12.10
N TYR A 120 -32.99 19.51 -11.26
CA TYR A 120 -33.50 18.19 -10.82
C TYR A 120 -34.81 18.22 -10.02
N SER A 121 -35.30 19.42 -9.65
CA SER A 121 -36.60 19.61 -9.01
C SER A 121 -37.78 19.54 -10.01
N ASP A 122 -37.53 19.74 -11.31
CA ASP A 122 -38.56 19.64 -12.35
C ASP A 122 -38.84 18.16 -12.67
N MET A 123 -40.00 17.67 -12.26
CA MET A 123 -40.40 16.27 -12.47
C MET A 123 -40.45 15.88 -13.95
N LYS A 124 -40.67 16.84 -14.88
CA LYS A 124 -40.63 16.55 -16.32
C LYS A 124 -39.23 16.14 -16.77
N LEU A 125 -38.18 16.73 -16.21
CA LEU A 125 -36.79 16.40 -16.53
C LEU A 125 -36.36 15.02 -15.99
N LYS A 126 -37.09 14.45 -15.02
CA LYS A 126 -36.86 13.09 -14.52
C LYS A 126 -37.43 12.01 -15.44
N GLN A 127 -38.31 12.37 -16.36
CA GLN A 127 -38.87 11.46 -17.35
C GLN A 127 -38.07 11.45 -18.67
N GLU A 128 -37.18 12.42 -18.90
CA GLU A 128 -36.26 12.49 -20.04
C GLU A 128 -34.99 11.65 -19.78
N ILE A 129 -35.16 10.33 -19.67
CA ILE A 129 -34.09 9.36 -19.41
C ILE A 129 -34.24 8.15 -20.32
N LEU A 130 -33.15 7.39 -20.50
CA LEU A 130 -33.20 6.08 -21.16
C LEU A 130 -33.06 4.96 -20.13
N THR A 131 -33.98 3.97 -20.17
CA THR A 131 -33.94 2.79 -19.29
C THR A 131 -33.80 1.48 -20.09
N PRO A 132 -33.16 0.44 -19.52
CA PRO A 132 -33.02 -0.87 -20.15
C PRO A 132 -34.33 -1.67 -20.09
N SER A 133 -34.49 -2.60 -21.03
CA SER A 133 -35.49 -3.66 -20.92
C SER A 133 -34.90 -4.86 -20.17
N ILE A 134 -35.55 -5.30 -19.09
CA ILE A 134 -35.13 -6.48 -18.31
C ILE A 134 -35.87 -7.77 -18.69
N LYS A 135 -36.88 -7.69 -19.56
CA LYS A 135 -37.82 -8.79 -19.78
C LYS A 135 -37.26 -9.90 -20.69
N GLU A 136 -36.27 -9.61 -21.55
CA GLU A 136 -36.06 -10.45 -22.74
C GLU A 136 -34.61 -10.64 -23.27
N ASP A 137 -33.57 -10.04 -22.66
CA ASP A 137 -32.16 -10.11 -23.17
C ASP A 137 -31.09 -10.35 -22.09
N ILE A 138 -31.26 -11.34 -21.24
CA ILE A 138 -30.25 -11.68 -20.22
C ILE A 138 -29.35 -12.80 -20.74
N PHE A 139 -28.03 -12.60 -20.69
CA PHE A 139 -27.08 -13.71 -20.81
C PHE A 139 -26.31 -13.91 -19.50
N VAL A 140 -26.00 -15.17 -19.20
CA VAL A 140 -25.38 -15.56 -17.94
C VAL A 140 -23.95 -16.04 -18.18
N VAL A 141 -23.03 -15.58 -17.34
CA VAL A 141 -21.62 -16.03 -17.32
C VAL A 141 -21.27 -16.45 -15.89
N ASN A 142 -20.47 -17.49 -15.75
CA ASN A 142 -19.96 -17.89 -14.45
C ASN A 142 -18.73 -17.03 -14.09
N GLY A 143 -18.67 -16.45 -12.88
CA GLY A 143 -17.54 -15.59 -12.48
C GLY A 143 -17.39 -15.45 -10.98
N PHE A 144 -16.26 -14.91 -10.52
CA PHE A 144 -15.93 -14.73 -9.11
C PHE A 144 -16.41 -13.39 -8.52
N HIS A 145 -17.41 -12.77 -9.13
CA HIS A 145 -17.77 -11.35 -8.94
C HIS A 145 -17.97 -10.94 -7.46
N GLY A 146 -17.32 -9.83 -7.07
CA GLY A 146 -17.25 -9.26 -5.72
C GLY A 146 -16.00 -8.36 -5.58
N ALA A 147 -16.01 -7.43 -4.62
CA ALA A 147 -14.87 -6.57 -4.29
C ALA A 147 -14.38 -6.82 -2.87
N TYR A 148 -13.10 -6.50 -2.63
CA TYR A 148 -12.46 -6.48 -1.31
C TYR A 148 -12.30 -7.83 -0.60
N SER A 149 -12.37 -8.93 -1.34
CA SER A 149 -11.81 -10.22 -0.91
C SER A 149 -11.60 -11.11 -2.13
N ILE A 150 -10.69 -12.09 -2.01
CA ILE A 150 -10.60 -13.19 -2.96
C ILE A 150 -11.89 -14.00 -2.79
N ASN A 151 -12.94 -13.64 -3.51
CA ASN A 151 -14.14 -14.45 -3.54
C ASN A 151 -13.78 -15.73 -4.28
N GLU A 152 -13.70 -16.84 -3.55
CA GLU A 152 -13.37 -18.15 -4.14
C GLU A 152 -14.60 -18.87 -4.71
N THR A 153 -15.78 -18.23 -4.62
CA THR A 153 -17.03 -18.82 -5.10
C THR A 153 -17.37 -18.29 -6.49
N ILE A 154 -17.51 -19.22 -7.44
CA ILE A 154 -18.06 -18.93 -8.77
C ILE A 154 -19.58 -18.81 -8.66
N ASN A 155 -20.12 -17.68 -9.09
CA ASN A 155 -21.57 -17.42 -9.16
C ASN A 155 -22.01 -17.22 -10.62
N GLN A 156 -23.30 -17.42 -10.87
CA GLN A 156 -23.94 -17.05 -12.13
C GLN A 156 -24.19 -15.54 -12.15
N VAL A 157 -23.57 -14.85 -13.10
CA VAL A 157 -23.64 -13.40 -13.27
C VAL A 157 -24.51 -13.09 -14.49
N SER A 158 -25.59 -12.35 -14.27
CA SER A 158 -26.57 -12.00 -15.31
C SER A 158 -26.25 -10.64 -15.93
N TYR A 159 -26.08 -10.60 -17.24
CA TYR A 159 -25.77 -9.39 -18.00
C TYR A 159 -26.90 -9.00 -18.93
N ILE A 160 -27.21 -7.70 -18.95
CA ILE A 160 -28.13 -7.07 -19.89
C ILE A 160 -27.30 -6.19 -20.84
N PRO A 161 -27.26 -6.49 -22.16
CA PRO A 161 -26.58 -5.65 -23.14
C PRO A 161 -27.40 -4.39 -23.42
N PHE A 162 -27.30 -3.40 -22.53
CA PHE A 162 -28.11 -2.19 -22.60
C PHE A 162 -27.76 -1.33 -23.82
N LEU A 163 -26.48 -1.00 -23.98
CA LEU A 163 -25.96 -0.24 -25.13
C LEU A 163 -24.73 -0.93 -25.71
N ALA A 164 -24.82 -1.38 -26.98
CA ALA A 164 -23.74 -2.09 -27.67
C ALA A 164 -23.52 -1.57 -29.10
N SER A 165 -22.35 -1.00 -29.44
CA SER A 165 -22.14 -0.61 -30.87
C SER A 165 -22.05 -1.84 -31.77
N ALA A 166 -21.25 -2.83 -31.39
CA ALA A 166 -21.11 -4.10 -32.09
C ALA A 166 -21.25 -5.28 -31.12
N TYR A 167 -22.04 -6.29 -31.51
CA TYR A 167 -22.08 -7.60 -30.85
C TYR A 167 -21.71 -8.67 -31.87
N VAL A 168 -20.67 -9.45 -31.58
CA VAL A 168 -20.28 -10.61 -32.39
C VAL A 168 -20.27 -11.94 -31.64
N PHE A 169 -20.67 -13.01 -32.32
CA PHE A 169 -20.44 -14.40 -31.90
C PHE A 169 -19.55 -15.12 -32.91
N ASN A 170 -18.50 -15.78 -32.43
CA ASN A 170 -17.50 -16.49 -33.24
C ASN A 170 -16.88 -15.61 -34.35
N ALA A 171 -16.58 -14.35 -34.00
CA ALA A 171 -16.05 -13.35 -34.91
C ALA A 171 -15.36 -12.21 -34.14
N LYS A 172 -14.87 -11.19 -34.87
CA LYS A 172 -14.14 -10.04 -34.32
C LYS A 172 -14.98 -8.76 -34.34
N ALA A 173 -14.92 -7.98 -33.26
CA ALA A 173 -15.50 -6.65 -33.14
C ALA A 173 -14.38 -5.60 -33.03
N ASN A 174 -14.07 -4.92 -34.14
CA ASN A 174 -12.88 -4.07 -34.23
C ASN A 174 -13.20 -2.60 -34.53
N ASN A 175 -12.49 -1.66 -33.92
CA ASN A 175 -12.58 -0.22 -34.26
C ASN A 175 -14.01 0.36 -34.10
N ASN A 176 -14.82 -0.16 -33.17
CA ASN A 176 -16.18 0.33 -32.93
C ASN A 176 -16.16 1.44 -31.87
N THR A 177 -17.13 2.35 -31.94
CA THR A 177 -17.22 3.51 -31.04
C THR A 177 -18.62 3.68 -30.48
N LEU A 178 -18.73 3.77 -29.14
CA LEU A 178 -19.94 4.21 -28.45
C LEU A 178 -19.68 5.60 -27.88
N THR A 179 -20.46 6.59 -28.29
CA THR A 179 -20.39 7.95 -27.76
C THR A 179 -21.66 8.30 -26.99
N LEU A 180 -21.52 8.67 -25.72
CA LEU A 180 -22.59 9.30 -24.95
C LEU A 180 -22.36 10.80 -24.98
N LYS A 181 -23.16 11.53 -25.75
CA LYS A 181 -23.02 12.98 -25.90
C LYS A 181 -23.65 13.74 -24.74
N ALA A 182 -24.93 13.49 -24.51
CA ALA A 182 -25.73 14.14 -23.49
C ALA A 182 -26.90 13.23 -23.09
N GLY A 183 -27.32 13.34 -21.82
CA GLY A 183 -28.50 12.65 -21.31
C GLY A 183 -28.19 11.67 -20.20
N GLU A 184 -29.25 11.18 -19.55
CA GLU A 184 -29.19 10.29 -18.40
C GLU A 184 -29.53 8.86 -18.79
N LEU A 185 -28.63 7.93 -18.47
CA LEU A 185 -28.89 6.50 -18.46
C LEU A 185 -29.35 6.10 -17.06
N SER A 186 -30.45 5.34 -16.97
CA SER A 186 -30.99 4.91 -15.68
C SER A 186 -31.54 3.48 -15.72
N SER A 187 -31.53 2.77 -14.60
CA SER A 187 -32.13 1.44 -14.48
C SER A 187 -33.45 1.44 -13.72
N VAL A 188 -34.05 2.60 -13.48
CA VAL A 188 -35.28 2.70 -12.68
C VAL A 188 -36.46 1.92 -13.28
N TYR A 189 -37.20 1.26 -12.41
CA TYR A 189 -38.46 0.57 -12.69
C TYR A 189 -39.66 1.50 -12.57
N TYR A 190 -39.57 2.56 -11.75
CA TYR A 190 -40.67 3.47 -11.48
C TYR A 190 -40.22 4.92 -11.46
N LEU A 191 -41.01 5.77 -12.11
CA LEU A 191 -40.86 7.22 -12.12
C LEU A 191 -42.15 7.90 -11.62
N LYS A 192 -42.00 9.11 -11.07
CA LYS A 192 -43.15 9.93 -10.69
C LYS A 192 -43.83 10.55 -11.91
N PRO A 193 -45.17 10.63 -11.94
CA PRO A 193 -45.86 11.51 -12.87
C PRO A 193 -45.49 12.97 -12.55
N SER A 194 -45.33 13.77 -13.59
CA SER A 194 -44.93 15.17 -13.53
C SER A 194 -46.10 16.13 -13.28
N ASN A 195 -47.32 15.70 -13.59
CA ASN A 195 -48.53 16.51 -13.49
C ASN A 195 -49.26 16.43 -12.13
N LYS A 196 -48.81 15.60 -11.18
CA LYS A 196 -49.45 15.46 -9.86
C LYS A 196 -48.47 15.00 -8.78
N GLU A 197 -48.72 15.41 -7.53
CA GLU A 197 -47.95 14.93 -6.39
C GLU A 197 -48.48 13.57 -5.92
N VAL A 198 -47.61 12.56 -5.90
CA VAL A 198 -47.88 11.21 -5.41
C VAL A 198 -46.76 10.74 -4.49
N MET A 199 -47.12 9.88 -3.53
CA MET A 199 -46.17 9.24 -2.60
C MET A 199 -45.10 8.47 -3.39
N ASN A 200 -43.84 8.52 -2.95
CA ASN A 200 -42.73 7.80 -3.59
C ASN A 200 -43.08 6.32 -3.84
N PRO A 201 -42.64 5.75 -4.99
CA PRO A 201 -42.81 4.32 -5.22
C PRO A 201 -42.11 3.55 -4.10
N LYS A 202 -42.80 2.53 -3.56
CA LYS A 202 -42.20 1.63 -2.58
C LYS A 202 -41.20 0.73 -3.28
N ALA A 203 -40.12 0.35 -2.58
CA ALA A 203 -39.21 -0.69 -3.05
C ALA A 203 -40.01 -1.97 -3.28
N THR A 204 -39.72 -2.69 -4.37
CA THR A 204 -40.45 -3.92 -4.70
C THR A 204 -40.08 -5.09 -3.78
N GLY A 205 -38.90 -5.02 -3.17
CA GLY A 205 -38.32 -6.11 -2.39
C GLY A 205 -37.72 -7.23 -3.26
N LEU A 206 -37.64 -7.05 -4.57
CA LEU A 206 -37.00 -8.01 -5.48
C LEU A 206 -35.46 -7.90 -5.34
N ASP A 207 -34.79 -9.01 -5.04
CA ASP A 207 -33.32 -9.08 -5.01
C ASP A 207 -32.75 -9.30 -6.43
N ASN A 208 -33.02 -8.34 -7.32
CA ASN A 208 -32.48 -8.36 -8.68
C ASN A 208 -30.99 -7.98 -8.68
N LYS A 209 -30.19 -8.74 -9.44
CA LYS A 209 -28.74 -8.53 -9.58
C LYS A 209 -28.34 -8.44 -11.06
N TYR A 210 -28.89 -7.47 -11.78
CA TYR A 210 -28.59 -7.28 -13.19
C TYR A 210 -27.31 -6.48 -13.41
N ASN A 211 -26.50 -6.86 -14.38
CA ASN A 211 -25.30 -6.13 -14.77
C ASN A 211 -25.53 -5.46 -16.13
N PHE A 212 -25.69 -4.13 -16.13
CA PHE A 212 -26.08 -3.36 -17.31
C PHE A 212 -24.84 -2.98 -18.12
N LEU A 213 -24.62 -3.64 -19.26
CA LEU A 213 -23.45 -3.40 -20.12
C LEU A 213 -23.66 -2.15 -20.99
N ILE A 214 -22.71 -1.22 -20.88
CA ILE A 214 -22.57 -0.04 -21.73
C ILE A 214 -21.21 -0.16 -22.40
N THR A 215 -21.18 -0.57 -23.68
CA THR A 215 -19.93 -0.93 -24.36
C THR A 215 -19.97 -0.70 -25.87
N PRO A 216 -18.85 -0.35 -26.53
CA PRO A 216 -18.78 -0.36 -27.98
C PRO A 216 -18.67 -1.77 -28.57
N ALA A 217 -18.25 -2.78 -27.79
CA ALA A 217 -18.02 -4.13 -28.31
C ALA A 217 -18.34 -5.23 -27.30
N ILE A 218 -19.14 -6.21 -27.75
CA ILE A 218 -19.32 -7.52 -27.10
C ILE A 218 -18.79 -8.58 -28.06
N ALA A 219 -17.83 -9.39 -27.61
CA ALA A 219 -17.28 -10.50 -28.39
C ALA A 219 -17.38 -11.81 -27.62
N ARG A 220 -17.98 -12.83 -28.24
CA ARG A 220 -18.10 -14.18 -27.70
C ARG A 220 -17.36 -15.17 -28.59
N LYS A 221 -16.43 -15.94 -28.02
CA LYS A 221 -15.57 -16.88 -28.76
C LYS A 221 -14.83 -16.20 -29.92
N GLY A 222 -14.15 -15.09 -29.63
CA GLY A 222 -13.61 -14.21 -30.67
C GLY A 222 -12.63 -13.17 -30.14
N GLU A 223 -12.74 -11.96 -30.65
CA GLU A 223 -11.83 -10.86 -30.30
C GLU A 223 -12.55 -9.50 -30.34
N ALA A 224 -12.24 -8.62 -29.39
CA ALA A 224 -12.65 -7.23 -29.42
C ALA A 224 -11.43 -6.31 -29.37
N SER A 225 -11.17 -5.59 -30.46
CA SER A 225 -9.95 -4.79 -30.60
C SER A 225 -10.17 -3.34 -31.02
N ASN A 226 -9.39 -2.42 -30.46
CA ASN A 226 -9.36 -0.99 -30.82
C ASN A 226 -10.73 -0.27 -30.65
N ASN A 227 -11.59 -0.72 -29.74
CA ASN A 227 -12.90 -0.10 -29.54
C ASN A 227 -12.81 1.07 -28.56
N THR A 228 -13.69 2.06 -28.68
CA THR A 228 -13.69 3.26 -27.84
C THR A 228 -15.07 3.56 -27.27
N LEU A 229 -15.15 3.71 -25.96
CA LEU A 229 -16.29 4.26 -25.24
C LEU A 229 -15.97 5.68 -24.81
N ASN A 230 -16.70 6.67 -25.32
CA ASN A 230 -16.42 8.07 -25.08
C ASN A 230 -17.63 8.77 -24.44
N PHE A 231 -17.46 9.29 -23.23
CA PHE A 231 -18.46 10.10 -22.54
C PHE A 231 -18.12 11.58 -22.66
N LEU A 232 -19.03 12.39 -23.19
CA LEU A 232 -18.87 13.85 -23.28
C LEU A 232 -19.53 14.56 -22.10
N LYS A 233 -19.26 15.87 -21.99
CA LYS A 233 -19.54 16.71 -20.82
C LYS A 233 -20.93 16.54 -20.17
N ASP A 234 -21.98 16.30 -20.94
CA ASP A 234 -23.36 16.27 -20.43
C ASP A 234 -23.92 14.83 -20.30
N ALA A 235 -23.06 13.82 -20.41
CA ALA A 235 -23.43 12.43 -20.19
C ALA A 235 -23.49 12.08 -18.70
N TYR A 236 -24.55 11.36 -18.32
CA TYR A 236 -24.83 11.00 -16.94
C TYR A 236 -25.26 9.54 -16.82
N VAL A 237 -24.63 8.78 -15.91
CA VAL A 237 -25.03 7.40 -15.58
C VAL A 237 -25.57 7.37 -14.16
N ASN A 238 -26.88 7.16 -14.02
CA ASN A 238 -27.61 7.03 -12.76
C ASN A 238 -28.34 5.68 -12.73
N MET A 239 -27.54 4.61 -12.69
CA MET A 239 -27.98 3.22 -12.85
C MET A 239 -27.59 2.37 -11.63
N GLY A 240 -28.39 1.35 -11.37
CA GLY A 240 -28.20 0.38 -10.29
C GLY A 240 -29.33 0.38 -9.26
N VAL A 241 -30.39 1.18 -9.43
CA VAL A 241 -31.51 1.30 -8.49
C VAL A 241 -32.87 1.12 -9.15
N GLU A 242 -33.85 0.56 -8.43
CA GLU A 242 -35.24 0.45 -8.91
C GLU A 242 -35.91 1.82 -9.02
N ASN A 243 -35.55 2.77 -8.16
CA ASN A 243 -36.04 4.14 -8.20
C ASN A 243 -35.09 5.06 -7.42
N THR A 244 -34.98 6.30 -7.87
CA THR A 244 -34.10 7.34 -7.28
C THR A 244 -34.75 8.03 -6.08
N TYR A 245 -35.48 7.30 -5.24
CA TYR A 245 -36.13 7.89 -4.06
C TYR A 245 -35.93 7.02 -2.83
N THR A 246 -36.10 5.71 -2.98
CA THR A 246 -35.84 4.73 -1.94
C THR A 246 -34.49 4.03 -2.12
N LEU A 247 -33.85 4.19 -3.29
CA LEU A 247 -32.56 3.58 -3.69
C LEU A 247 -32.40 2.06 -3.44
N PRO A 248 -33.44 1.21 -3.58
CA PRO A 248 -33.24 -0.24 -3.56
C PRO A 248 -32.43 -0.63 -4.81
N LEU A 249 -31.36 -1.39 -4.63
CA LEU A 249 -30.52 -1.79 -5.75
C LEU A 249 -31.23 -2.82 -6.63
N ASN A 250 -31.12 -2.66 -7.95
CA ASN A 250 -31.60 -3.65 -8.92
C ASN A 250 -30.49 -4.23 -9.81
N GLY A 251 -29.25 -3.78 -9.61
CA GLY A 251 -28.14 -4.14 -10.47
C GLY A 251 -26.98 -3.16 -10.35
N ALA A 252 -26.08 -3.20 -11.33
CA ALA A 252 -24.99 -2.24 -11.45
C ALA A 252 -24.61 -1.93 -12.91
N PRO A 253 -24.13 -0.72 -13.21
CA PRO A 253 -23.61 -0.37 -14.51
C PRO A 253 -22.19 -0.90 -14.74
N TYR A 254 -21.98 -1.43 -15.95
CA TYR A 254 -20.70 -1.91 -16.47
C TYR A 254 -20.31 -1.06 -17.67
N VAL A 255 -19.54 -0.02 -17.38
CA VAL A 255 -19.02 0.92 -18.35
C VAL A 255 -17.69 0.37 -18.86
N VAL A 256 -17.71 -0.34 -19.99
CA VAL A 256 -16.53 -1.08 -20.46
C VAL A 256 -16.18 -0.79 -21.90
N GLY A 257 -14.89 -0.64 -22.20
CA GLY A 257 -14.41 -0.41 -23.58
C GLY A 257 -14.50 -1.66 -24.45
N ALA A 258 -14.57 -2.84 -23.85
CA ALA A 258 -14.96 -4.09 -24.50
C ALA A 258 -15.39 -5.12 -23.46
N PHE A 259 -16.30 -6.02 -23.84
CA PHE A 259 -16.75 -7.15 -23.05
C PHE A 259 -16.50 -8.46 -23.79
N GLY A 260 -15.64 -9.33 -23.25
CA GLY A 260 -15.25 -10.60 -23.84
C GLY A 260 -15.78 -11.82 -23.06
N ILE A 261 -16.25 -12.85 -23.78
CA ILE A 261 -16.49 -14.19 -23.22
C ILE A 261 -15.76 -15.22 -24.09
N ASP A 262 -14.82 -15.94 -23.49
CA ASP A 262 -13.86 -16.80 -24.21
C ASP A 262 -13.23 -16.02 -25.39
N ALA A 263 -12.91 -14.75 -25.16
CA ALA A 263 -12.52 -13.80 -26.19
C ALA A 263 -11.39 -12.88 -25.72
N ASN A 264 -10.44 -12.58 -26.62
CA ASN A 264 -9.36 -11.65 -26.30
C ASN A 264 -9.85 -10.19 -26.44
N THR A 265 -9.36 -9.31 -25.59
CA THR A 265 -9.68 -7.87 -25.62
C THR A 265 -8.40 -7.04 -25.75
N ASN A 266 -8.23 -6.33 -26.86
CA ASN A 266 -6.98 -5.63 -27.14
C ASN A 266 -7.18 -4.15 -27.49
N ASN A 267 -6.37 -3.25 -26.92
CA ASN A 267 -6.34 -1.83 -27.29
C ASN A 267 -7.69 -1.09 -27.15
N ASN A 268 -8.59 -1.54 -26.29
CA ASN A 268 -9.88 -0.86 -26.10
C ASN A 268 -9.73 0.30 -25.11
N SER A 269 -10.62 1.29 -25.19
CA SER A 269 -10.55 2.46 -24.31
C SER A 269 -11.91 2.91 -23.78
N VAL A 270 -11.90 3.40 -22.54
CA VAL A 270 -12.98 4.19 -21.94
C VAL A 270 -12.43 5.58 -21.63
N ILE A 271 -13.14 6.62 -22.06
CA ILE A 271 -12.77 8.01 -21.87
C ILE A 271 -13.92 8.74 -21.18
N LEU A 272 -13.67 9.23 -19.97
CA LEU A 272 -14.60 10.07 -19.20
C LEU A 272 -14.10 11.52 -19.24
N ASN A 273 -14.70 12.33 -20.11
CA ASN A 273 -14.30 13.73 -20.26
C ASN A 273 -14.89 14.63 -19.15
N LYS A 274 -14.39 15.86 -19.11
CA LYS A 274 -14.77 16.85 -18.10
C LYS A 274 -16.27 17.11 -18.10
N GLY A 275 -16.88 17.01 -16.92
CA GLY A 275 -18.30 17.25 -16.69
C GLY A 275 -19.17 15.99 -16.67
N VAL A 276 -18.65 14.85 -17.13
CA VAL A 276 -19.32 13.55 -17.01
C VAL A 276 -19.61 13.24 -15.54
N LYS A 277 -20.78 12.67 -15.28
CA LYS A 277 -21.20 12.21 -13.95
C LYS A 277 -21.56 10.73 -13.97
N ILE A 278 -21.15 10.00 -12.94
CA ILE A 278 -21.52 8.61 -12.72
C ILE A 278 -21.90 8.45 -11.25
N ASP A 279 -23.11 7.95 -11.00
CA ASP A 279 -23.60 7.70 -9.65
C ASP A 279 -23.14 6.33 -9.13
N PHE A 280 -22.85 6.32 -7.83
CA PHE A 280 -22.49 5.16 -7.03
C PHE A 280 -23.49 5.05 -5.88
N HIS A 281 -24.44 4.13 -6.01
CA HIS A 281 -25.46 3.90 -4.99
C HIS A 281 -24.93 2.99 -3.87
N THR A 282 -25.53 3.10 -2.68
CA THR A 282 -25.16 2.31 -1.49
C THR A 282 -25.05 0.83 -1.81
N THR A 283 -23.84 0.25 -1.67
CA THR A 283 -23.58 -1.14 -2.04
C THR A 283 -23.70 -2.05 -0.81
N PRO A 284 -24.55 -3.11 -0.85
CA PRO A 284 -24.60 -4.10 0.21
C PRO A 284 -23.24 -4.75 0.42
N TYR A 285 -22.92 -5.02 1.69
CA TYR A 285 -21.70 -5.72 2.06
C TYR A 285 -21.96 -6.67 3.21
N ARG A 286 -21.09 -7.67 3.31
CA ARG A 286 -20.96 -8.54 4.49
C ARG A 286 -19.59 -8.34 5.12
N GLN A 287 -19.49 -8.57 6.42
CA GLN A 287 -18.17 -8.64 7.05
C GLN A 287 -17.59 -10.04 6.86
N SER A 288 -16.32 -10.12 6.45
CA SER A 288 -15.56 -11.36 6.43
C SER A 288 -15.26 -11.84 7.86
N LEU A 289 -14.78 -13.08 8.00
CA LEU A 289 -14.30 -13.61 9.29
C LEU A 289 -13.20 -12.74 9.92
N MET A 290 -12.46 -11.99 9.10
CA MET A 290 -11.42 -11.06 9.52
C MET A 290 -11.93 -9.61 9.67
N GLY A 291 -13.25 -9.39 9.65
CA GLY A 291 -13.86 -8.06 9.82
C GLY A 291 -13.67 -7.10 8.64
N LYS A 292 -13.33 -7.61 7.44
CA LYS A 292 -13.25 -6.80 6.21
C LYS A 292 -14.59 -6.78 5.48
N SER A 293 -14.97 -5.61 4.96
CA SER A 293 -16.19 -5.48 4.16
C SER A 293 -16.01 -6.11 2.78
N VAL A 294 -16.88 -7.06 2.44
CA VAL A 294 -16.95 -7.71 1.13
C VAL A 294 -18.23 -7.25 0.47
N PHE A 295 -18.10 -6.48 -0.60
CA PHE A 295 -19.23 -5.86 -1.29
C PHE A 295 -19.84 -6.82 -2.31
N ASP A 296 -21.17 -6.75 -2.43
CA ASP A 296 -21.99 -7.48 -3.40
C ASP A 296 -21.66 -7.05 -4.85
N GLU A 297 -21.88 -7.94 -5.82
CA GLU A 297 -21.64 -7.72 -7.25
C GLU A 297 -22.38 -6.51 -7.87
N ARG A 298 -23.38 -5.97 -7.17
CA ARG A 298 -24.08 -4.73 -7.54
C ARG A 298 -23.25 -3.46 -7.26
N MET A 299 -21.97 -3.49 -7.62
CA MET A 299 -21.06 -2.34 -7.61
C MET A 299 -20.79 -1.86 -9.03
N THR A 300 -20.51 -0.57 -9.20
CA THR A 300 -20.22 0.01 -10.51
C THR A 300 -18.83 -0.38 -11.02
N HIS A 301 -18.74 -0.80 -12.28
CA HIS A 301 -17.47 -1.12 -12.96
C HIS A 301 -17.20 -0.13 -14.10
N ILE A 302 -15.99 0.45 -14.13
CA ILE A 302 -15.52 1.31 -15.21
C ILE A 302 -14.16 0.81 -15.69
N LEU A 303 -14.12 0.12 -16.83
CA LEU A 303 -12.94 -0.65 -17.24
C LEU A 303 -12.60 -0.45 -18.71
N GLY A 304 -11.32 -0.32 -19.05
CA GLY A 304 -10.87 -0.36 -20.46
C GLY A 304 -11.32 -1.64 -21.18
N ALA A 305 -11.29 -2.77 -20.48
CA ALA A 305 -11.96 -4.00 -20.91
C ALA A 305 -12.26 -4.94 -19.73
N ILE A 306 -13.25 -5.81 -19.92
CA ILE A 306 -13.43 -7.02 -19.11
C ILE A 306 -13.49 -8.23 -20.03
N THR A 307 -12.86 -9.33 -19.64
CA THR A 307 -13.01 -10.60 -20.35
C THR A 307 -13.07 -11.78 -19.41
N TYR A 308 -13.92 -12.73 -19.77
CA TYR A 308 -13.94 -14.07 -19.18
C TYR A 308 -13.11 -15.00 -20.05
N ASN A 309 -12.17 -15.71 -19.43
CA ASN A 309 -11.36 -16.73 -20.10
C ASN A 309 -10.68 -16.22 -21.39
N GLY A 310 -10.03 -15.07 -21.30
CA GLY A 310 -9.34 -14.44 -22.43
C GLY A 310 -8.18 -13.56 -21.98
N ASN A 311 -7.33 -13.18 -22.93
CA ASN A 311 -6.28 -12.21 -22.66
C ASN A 311 -6.82 -10.78 -22.77
N ALA A 312 -6.29 -9.87 -21.95
CA ALA A 312 -6.60 -8.45 -22.02
C ALA A 312 -5.30 -7.63 -22.16
N LYS A 313 -5.09 -7.04 -23.33
CA LYS A 313 -3.84 -6.35 -23.65
C LYS A 313 -4.05 -4.90 -24.07
N ARG A 314 -3.26 -3.97 -23.52
CA ARG A 314 -3.21 -2.55 -23.96
C ARG A 314 -4.53 -1.79 -23.85
N ASN A 315 -5.45 -2.24 -23.01
CA ASN A 315 -6.71 -1.54 -22.77
C ASN A 315 -6.48 -0.35 -21.83
N LYS A 316 -7.33 0.68 -21.95
CA LYS A 316 -7.10 1.97 -21.30
C LYS A 316 -8.37 2.52 -20.63
N LEU A 317 -8.20 3.09 -19.45
CA LEU A 317 -9.17 3.97 -18.83
C LEU A 317 -8.57 5.36 -18.70
N ILE A 318 -9.27 6.37 -19.22
CA ILE A 318 -8.88 7.78 -19.12
C ILE A 318 -9.99 8.52 -18.39
N ILE A 319 -9.65 9.11 -17.25
CA ILE A 319 -10.51 9.99 -16.48
C ILE A 319 -9.92 11.40 -16.58
N ASP A 320 -10.63 12.31 -17.22
CA ASP A 320 -10.18 13.68 -17.46
C ASP A 320 -11.25 14.68 -17.02
N GLY A 321 -11.30 15.00 -15.72
CA GLY A 321 -12.26 15.96 -15.18
C GLY A 321 -13.66 15.42 -14.84
N ALA A 322 -13.84 14.10 -14.76
CA ALA A 322 -15.14 13.47 -14.47
C ALA A 322 -15.46 13.43 -12.95
N SER A 323 -16.75 13.40 -12.62
CA SER A 323 -17.25 13.36 -11.24
C SER A 323 -17.82 11.99 -10.89
N LEU A 324 -17.32 11.42 -9.79
CA LEU A 324 -17.87 10.24 -9.14
C LEU A 324 -18.85 10.71 -8.05
N VAL A 325 -20.13 10.48 -8.27
CA VAL A 325 -21.21 10.99 -7.41
C VAL A 325 -21.63 9.87 -6.46
N VAL A 326 -21.37 10.01 -5.16
CA VAL A 326 -21.91 9.04 -4.20
C VAL A 326 -23.37 9.40 -3.94
N HIS A 327 -24.28 8.45 -4.15
CA HIS A 327 -25.72 8.68 -4.08
C HIS A 327 -26.34 7.93 -2.92
N GLY A 328 -26.72 8.70 -1.91
CA GLY A 328 -27.25 8.21 -0.64
C GLY A 328 -28.77 8.37 -0.46
N PRO A 329 -29.42 7.50 0.33
CA PRO A 329 -30.87 7.54 0.50
C PRO A 329 -31.32 8.67 1.42
N SER A 330 -32.56 9.13 1.22
CA SER A 330 -33.22 10.08 2.09
C SER A 330 -33.36 9.54 3.52
N GLY A 331 -33.13 10.40 4.51
CA GLY A 331 -33.32 10.07 5.94
C GLY A 331 -32.17 9.28 6.58
N ALA A 332 -31.16 8.88 5.80
CA ALA A 332 -29.92 8.34 6.34
C ALA A 332 -28.96 9.47 6.76
N TYR A 333 -28.02 9.14 7.66
CA TYR A 333 -26.93 10.04 8.06
C TYR A 333 -25.59 9.69 7.39
N SER A 334 -25.53 8.54 6.71
CA SER A 334 -24.35 8.10 5.98
C SER A 334 -24.68 7.12 4.85
N THR A 335 -23.73 6.96 3.93
CA THR A 335 -23.77 5.93 2.88
C THR A 335 -22.36 5.41 2.56
N SER A 336 -22.30 4.18 2.06
CA SER A 336 -21.07 3.55 1.58
C SER A 336 -21.35 2.84 0.26
N ALA A 337 -20.58 3.18 -0.77
CA ALA A 337 -20.64 2.57 -2.09
C ALA A 337 -19.28 1.96 -2.45
N ALA A 338 -19.27 1.00 -3.39
CA ALA A 338 -18.07 0.37 -3.90
C ALA A 338 -17.95 0.48 -5.42
N THR A 339 -16.72 0.46 -5.93
CA THR A 339 -16.44 0.48 -7.37
C THR A 339 -15.13 -0.20 -7.76
N HIS A 340 -15.08 -0.66 -9.01
CA HIS A 340 -13.85 -0.97 -9.72
C HIS A 340 -13.55 0.04 -10.83
N LEU A 341 -12.33 0.58 -10.83
CA LEU A 341 -11.79 1.39 -11.93
C LEU A 341 -10.54 0.69 -12.48
N GLY A 342 -10.48 0.44 -13.78
CA GLY A 342 -9.51 -0.53 -14.31
C GLY A 342 -9.04 -0.30 -15.73
N GLY A 343 -7.78 -0.61 -16.01
CA GLY A 343 -7.32 -0.82 -17.39
C GLY A 343 -7.97 -2.07 -17.97
N ALA A 344 -7.83 -3.21 -17.28
CA ALA A 344 -8.58 -4.42 -17.60
C ALA A 344 -8.79 -5.37 -16.41
N PHE A 345 -9.87 -6.16 -16.48
CA PHE A 345 -10.12 -7.29 -15.58
C PHE A 345 -10.32 -8.59 -16.38
N VAL A 346 -9.56 -9.62 -16.02
CA VAL A 346 -9.66 -10.98 -16.58
C VAL A 346 -10.20 -11.93 -15.51
N ASP A 347 -11.46 -12.31 -15.66
CA ASP A 347 -12.12 -13.32 -14.82
C ASP A 347 -11.90 -14.72 -15.44
N VAL A 348 -11.37 -15.66 -14.65
CA VAL A 348 -10.91 -16.95 -15.16
C VAL A 348 -11.58 -18.07 -14.40
N ASN A 349 -12.52 -18.77 -15.07
CA ASN A 349 -13.31 -19.84 -14.45
C ASN A 349 -13.00 -21.24 -15.03
N ASN A 350 -12.10 -21.32 -16.01
CA ASN A 350 -11.80 -22.56 -16.73
C ASN A 350 -10.45 -23.19 -16.32
N ASN A 351 -9.82 -22.69 -15.25
CA ASN A 351 -8.51 -23.11 -14.74
C ASN A 351 -7.33 -22.96 -15.72
N GLN A 352 -7.48 -22.23 -16.83
CA GLN A 352 -6.36 -21.90 -17.72
C GLN A 352 -5.61 -20.65 -17.23
N ASN A 353 -4.39 -20.45 -17.71
CA ASN A 353 -3.65 -19.23 -17.43
C ASN A 353 -3.83 -18.25 -18.58
N TYR A 354 -4.22 -17.02 -18.26
CA TYR A 354 -4.32 -15.92 -19.21
C TYR A 354 -3.35 -14.79 -18.85
N GLU A 355 -3.34 -13.75 -19.68
CA GLU A 355 -2.49 -12.58 -19.48
C GLU A 355 -3.32 -11.29 -19.49
N VAL A 356 -3.09 -10.45 -18.49
CA VAL A 356 -3.51 -9.05 -18.46
C VAL A 356 -2.26 -8.17 -18.53
N SER A 357 -1.99 -7.58 -19.70
CA SER A 357 -0.73 -6.87 -19.90
C SER A 357 -0.78 -5.56 -20.68
N GLU A 358 0.17 -4.68 -20.36
CA GLU A 358 0.34 -3.38 -21.02
C GLU A 358 -0.91 -2.48 -20.93
N ASN A 359 -1.83 -2.76 -20.01
CA ASN A 359 -3.03 -1.95 -19.79
C ASN A 359 -2.68 -0.71 -18.94
N SER A 360 -3.46 0.36 -19.08
CA SER A 360 -3.17 1.63 -18.40
C SER A 360 -4.39 2.35 -17.85
N ILE A 361 -4.22 3.03 -16.72
CA ILE A 361 -5.15 4.05 -16.22
C ILE A 361 -4.45 5.41 -16.22
N LEU A 362 -5.14 6.43 -16.72
CA LEU A 362 -4.77 7.84 -16.54
C LEU A 362 -5.87 8.55 -15.73
N ILE A 363 -5.51 9.07 -14.56
CA ILE A 363 -6.38 9.90 -13.73
C ILE A 363 -5.88 11.34 -13.74
N ASN A 364 -6.63 12.21 -14.41
CA ASN A 364 -6.40 13.64 -14.49
C ASN A 364 -7.65 14.39 -14.01
N ASP A 365 -7.59 14.99 -12.82
CA ASP A 365 -8.70 15.77 -12.23
C ASP A 365 -9.97 14.92 -12.00
N LEU A 366 -9.86 13.81 -11.26
CA LEU A 366 -11.05 13.06 -10.79
C LEU A 366 -11.71 13.81 -9.63
N LYS A 367 -13.04 13.98 -9.70
CA LYS A 367 -13.81 14.73 -8.69
C LYS A 367 -14.76 13.83 -7.93
N LEU A 368 -15.04 14.21 -6.68
CA LEU A 368 -16.13 13.65 -5.90
C LEU A 368 -17.33 14.57 -5.97
N ASP A 369 -18.53 14.02 -5.78
CA ASP A 369 -19.78 14.76 -5.62
C ASP A 369 -20.73 13.95 -4.71
N LEU A 370 -21.74 14.62 -4.15
CA LEU A 370 -22.76 14.00 -3.31
C LEU A 370 -24.15 14.23 -3.88
N ARG A 371 -24.96 13.18 -3.91
CA ARG A 371 -26.40 13.30 -4.12
C ARG A 371 -27.16 12.62 -2.97
N VAL A 372 -28.14 13.32 -2.42
CA VAL A 372 -29.08 12.77 -1.43
C VAL A 372 -30.50 13.14 -1.88
N ASP A 373 -31.39 12.15 -2.01
CA ASP A 373 -32.76 12.39 -2.51
C ASP A 373 -33.70 12.95 -1.43
N THR A 374 -33.36 14.08 -0.84
CA THR A 374 -34.18 14.78 0.18
C THR A 374 -34.79 16.07 -0.37
N LYS A 375 -35.97 16.47 0.14
CA LYS A 375 -36.57 17.79 -0.20
C LYS A 375 -35.74 18.96 0.35
N ASN A 376 -35.03 18.74 1.47
CA ASN A 376 -34.17 19.72 2.15
C ASN A 376 -32.73 19.19 2.21
N THR A 377 -31.73 20.08 2.22
CA THR A 377 -30.34 19.71 2.51
C THR A 377 -30.27 19.01 3.88
N PRO A 378 -29.68 17.80 3.98
CA PRO A 378 -29.55 17.13 5.27
C PRO A 378 -28.70 17.96 6.22
N LEU A 379 -28.99 17.90 7.53
CA LEU A 379 -28.21 18.62 8.55
C LEU A 379 -26.79 18.07 8.70
N ALA A 380 -26.62 16.76 8.48
CA ALA A 380 -25.36 16.05 8.47
C ALA A 380 -25.44 14.84 7.53
N TYR A 381 -24.37 14.56 6.79
CA TYR A 381 -24.30 13.40 5.90
C TYR A 381 -22.85 13.00 5.56
N ASN A 382 -22.48 11.75 5.86
CA ASN A 382 -21.13 11.23 5.56
C ASN A 382 -21.17 10.13 4.49
N ALA A 383 -20.54 10.36 3.34
CA ALA A 383 -20.52 9.41 2.24
C ALA A 383 -19.12 8.84 1.98
N ILE A 384 -19.04 7.54 1.71
CA ILE A 384 -17.78 6.83 1.45
C ILE A 384 -17.88 6.12 0.09
N LEU A 385 -16.88 6.37 -0.76
CA LEU A 385 -16.63 5.58 -1.97
C LEU A 385 -15.41 4.68 -1.74
N ASN A 386 -15.62 3.37 -1.76
CA ASN A 386 -14.55 2.37 -1.70
C ASN A 386 -14.17 1.97 -3.13
N GLY A 387 -12.99 2.36 -3.60
CA GLY A 387 -12.51 2.05 -4.95
C GLY A 387 -11.32 1.09 -4.97
N GLU A 388 -11.44 -0.04 -5.69
CA GLU A 388 -10.26 -0.78 -6.15
C GLU A 388 -9.89 -0.26 -7.55
N ILE A 389 -8.69 0.30 -7.67
CA ILE A 389 -8.16 0.87 -8.90
C ILE A 389 -7.02 0.00 -9.40
N TYR A 390 -7.10 -0.54 -10.62
CA TYR A 390 -6.07 -1.47 -11.11
C TYR A 390 -5.65 -1.29 -12.57
N GLY A 391 -4.34 -1.28 -12.83
CA GLY A 391 -3.81 -1.31 -14.19
C GLY A 391 -4.27 -2.58 -14.92
N GLY A 392 -4.07 -3.73 -14.28
CA GLY A 392 -4.58 -5.02 -14.72
C GLY A 392 -4.86 -5.98 -13.57
N LYS A 393 -6.04 -6.58 -13.54
CA LYS A 393 -6.47 -7.59 -12.55
C LYS A 393 -6.75 -8.93 -13.24
N ILE A 394 -6.24 -10.02 -12.69
CA ILE A 394 -6.49 -11.38 -13.19
C ILE A 394 -6.66 -12.39 -12.06
N ILE A 395 -7.64 -13.28 -12.21
CA ILE A 395 -7.87 -14.36 -11.24
C ILE A 395 -6.80 -15.45 -11.36
N GLN A 396 -6.48 -15.89 -12.58
CA GLN A 396 -5.47 -16.91 -12.81
C GLN A 396 -4.62 -16.61 -14.05
N GLY A 397 -3.31 -16.43 -13.84
CA GLY A 397 -2.38 -16.09 -14.92
C GLY A 397 -1.38 -15.00 -14.57
N SER A 398 -1.12 -14.04 -15.46
CA SER A 398 -0.11 -13.01 -15.23
C SER A 398 -0.59 -11.59 -15.49
N ALA A 399 -0.22 -10.67 -14.59
CA ALA A 399 -0.46 -9.24 -14.70
C ALA A 399 0.86 -8.50 -14.98
N ASN A 400 1.16 -8.23 -16.25
CA ASN A 400 2.49 -7.74 -16.65
C ASN A 400 2.45 -6.34 -17.26
N LYS A 401 3.43 -5.50 -16.95
CA LYS A 401 3.65 -4.20 -17.63
C LYS A 401 2.46 -3.24 -17.57
N ASN A 402 1.56 -3.39 -16.60
CA ASN A 402 0.41 -2.50 -16.47
C ASN A 402 0.83 -1.22 -15.75
N THR A 403 0.17 -0.11 -16.07
CA THR A 403 0.55 1.23 -15.58
C THR A 403 -0.63 1.98 -14.97
N ILE A 404 -0.40 2.68 -13.86
CA ILE A 404 -1.33 3.68 -13.33
C ILE A 404 -0.61 5.02 -13.30
N GLU A 405 -1.19 6.04 -13.93
CA GLU A 405 -0.70 7.42 -13.90
C GLU A 405 -1.73 8.32 -13.21
N ILE A 406 -1.31 8.96 -12.11
CA ILE A 406 -2.13 9.86 -11.30
C ILE A 406 -1.55 11.26 -11.36
N LYS A 407 -2.30 12.19 -11.95
CA LYS A 407 -1.94 13.62 -12.01
C LYS A 407 -2.68 14.45 -10.97
N ASP A 408 -3.96 14.16 -10.78
CA ASP A 408 -4.79 14.87 -9.80
C ASP A 408 -6.05 14.04 -9.52
N LEU A 409 -6.43 13.91 -8.25
CA LEU A 409 -7.68 13.28 -7.83
C LEU A 409 -8.13 13.85 -6.49
N GLN A 410 -9.43 14.11 -6.37
CA GLN A 410 -10.06 14.52 -5.14
C GLN A 410 -10.35 13.30 -4.25
N THR A 411 -9.79 13.28 -3.04
CA THR A 411 -10.01 12.23 -2.04
C THR A 411 -11.08 12.60 -1.01
N LEU A 412 -11.38 13.89 -0.89
CA LEU A 412 -12.39 14.43 0.02
C LEU A 412 -13.10 15.60 -0.66
N LEU A 413 -14.41 15.68 -0.48
CA LEU A 413 -15.22 16.86 -0.78
C LEU A 413 -16.03 17.20 0.47
N ALA A 414 -15.66 18.28 1.15
CA ALA A 414 -16.49 18.86 2.21
C ALA A 414 -17.45 19.89 1.59
N LEU A 415 -18.75 19.61 1.61
CA LEU A 415 -19.78 20.55 1.16
C LEU A 415 -20.09 21.59 2.25
N ASN A 416 -20.04 21.17 3.51
CA ASN A 416 -20.03 22.03 4.70
C ASN A 416 -19.46 21.25 5.90
N THR A 417 -19.50 21.83 7.11
CA THR A 417 -18.93 21.24 8.34
C THR A 417 -19.49 19.85 8.70
N ASN A 418 -20.71 19.52 8.27
CA ASN A 418 -21.41 18.28 8.62
C ASN A 418 -21.69 17.37 7.42
N ILE A 419 -21.33 17.79 6.20
CA ILE A 419 -21.63 17.07 4.96
C ILE A 419 -20.34 16.89 4.16
N GLU A 420 -19.93 15.64 4.00
CA GLU A 420 -18.72 15.29 3.26
C GLU A 420 -18.84 13.98 2.45
N VAL A 421 -18.03 13.90 1.40
CA VAL A 421 -17.80 12.69 0.60
C VAL A 421 -16.32 12.36 0.61
N LYS A 422 -15.99 11.11 0.88
CA LYS A 422 -14.61 10.63 0.92
C LYS A 422 -14.41 9.43 0.01
N ALA A 423 -13.24 9.34 -0.60
CA ALA A 423 -12.78 8.15 -1.30
C ALA A 423 -11.73 7.40 -0.48
N LEU A 424 -11.97 6.10 -0.28
CA LEU A 424 -10.98 5.14 0.21
C LEU A 424 -10.52 4.33 -0.99
N LEU A 425 -9.27 4.54 -1.42
CA LEU A 425 -8.77 4.03 -2.70
C LEU A 425 -7.56 3.13 -2.50
N ASP A 426 -7.65 1.93 -3.06
CA ASP A 426 -6.53 0.99 -3.19
C ASP A 426 -6.08 0.94 -4.65
N PHE A 427 -4.80 1.19 -4.90
CA PHE A 427 -4.21 1.17 -6.23
C PHE A 427 -3.35 -0.08 -6.42
N TYR A 428 -3.61 -0.85 -7.48
CA TYR A 428 -2.83 -2.04 -7.86
C TYR A 428 -2.38 -1.92 -9.31
N ALA A 429 -1.12 -1.61 -9.60
CA ALA A 429 -0.68 -1.58 -11.00
C ALA A 429 -0.84 -2.97 -11.65
N GLY A 430 -0.39 -4.04 -10.99
CA GLY A 430 -0.72 -5.42 -11.36
C GLY A 430 -1.29 -6.23 -10.21
N PHE A 431 -2.40 -6.94 -10.43
CA PHE A 431 -3.02 -7.84 -9.47
C PHE A 431 -3.22 -9.23 -10.09
N ALA A 432 -2.59 -10.26 -9.51
CA ALA A 432 -2.74 -11.65 -9.93
C ALA A 432 -3.06 -12.54 -8.73
N ASN A 433 -4.32 -12.99 -8.60
CA ASN A 433 -4.73 -13.81 -7.45
C ASN A 433 -3.98 -15.15 -7.43
N ASN A 434 -3.99 -15.89 -8.54
CA ASN A 434 -3.23 -17.12 -8.74
C ASN A 434 -2.22 -16.93 -9.88
N GLY A 435 -1.06 -16.35 -9.58
CA GLY A 435 -0.01 -16.18 -10.58
C GLY A 435 1.00 -15.06 -10.30
N TYR A 436 1.46 -14.41 -11.37
CA TYR A 436 2.61 -13.49 -11.33
C TYR A 436 2.19 -12.06 -11.67
N ALA A 437 2.85 -11.06 -11.06
CA ALA A 437 2.66 -9.65 -11.42
C ALA A 437 4.00 -8.93 -11.58
N ASN A 438 4.46 -8.76 -12.82
CA ASN A 438 5.81 -8.24 -13.10
C ASN A 438 5.79 -6.96 -13.94
N ASP A 439 6.85 -6.16 -13.80
CA ASP A 439 7.10 -4.98 -14.64
C ASP A 439 6.01 -3.90 -14.56
N ASN A 440 5.17 -3.91 -13.51
CA ASN A 440 4.08 -2.96 -13.36
C ASN A 440 4.55 -1.65 -12.73
N THR A 441 3.89 -0.55 -13.04
CA THR A 441 4.32 0.79 -12.61
C THR A 441 3.15 1.65 -12.10
N ILE A 442 3.34 2.30 -10.95
CA ILE A 442 2.51 3.43 -10.50
C ILE A 442 3.34 4.70 -10.57
N ASN A 443 2.82 5.73 -11.24
CA ASN A 443 3.39 7.07 -11.26
C ASN A 443 2.39 8.07 -10.65
N VAL A 444 2.81 8.78 -9.61
CA VAL A 444 2.03 9.78 -8.90
C VAL A 444 2.72 11.13 -9.01
N HIS A 445 2.04 12.08 -9.65
CA HIS A 445 2.49 13.45 -9.86
C HIS A 445 1.37 14.41 -9.52
N LEU A 446 1.07 14.51 -8.23
CA LEU A 446 -0.06 15.28 -7.73
C LEU A 446 0.14 16.78 -7.96
N LYS A 447 -0.84 17.42 -8.60
CA LYS A 447 -0.96 18.88 -8.60
C LYS A 447 -1.46 19.43 -7.26
N LYS A 448 -2.33 18.64 -6.59
CA LYS A 448 -2.88 18.93 -5.28
C LYS A 448 -2.70 17.70 -4.37
N PRO A 449 -2.26 17.88 -3.12
CA PRO A 449 -2.15 16.78 -2.17
C PRO A 449 -3.51 16.13 -1.90
N PHE A 450 -3.52 14.89 -1.41
CA PHE A 450 -4.73 14.26 -0.90
C PHE A 450 -5.28 15.05 0.30
N GLU A 451 -6.55 15.39 0.21
CA GLU A 451 -7.32 16.01 1.28
C GLU A 451 -7.78 14.92 2.26
N ILE A 452 -7.62 15.20 3.56
CA ILE A 452 -7.99 14.30 4.65
C ILE A 452 -8.65 15.10 5.78
N ASN A 453 -9.56 14.48 6.53
CA ASN A 453 -10.30 15.12 7.62
C ASN A 453 -10.56 14.11 8.76
N ALA A 454 -10.83 14.62 9.97
CA ALA A 454 -11.31 13.81 11.10
C ALA A 454 -12.81 13.56 10.94
N ASN A 455 -13.24 12.29 10.91
CA ASN A 455 -14.63 11.95 10.63
C ASN A 455 -15.11 10.64 11.27
N TYR A 456 -16.37 10.29 11.00
CA TYR A 456 -17.12 9.17 11.60
C TYR A 456 -16.49 7.79 11.39
N THR A 457 -15.77 7.54 10.29
CA THR A 457 -15.12 6.23 10.07
C THR A 457 -13.81 6.07 10.82
N GLY A 458 -13.25 7.19 11.28
CA GLY A 458 -12.02 7.22 12.02
C GLY A 458 -10.78 6.75 11.24
N LYS A 459 -10.78 6.73 9.90
CA LYS A 459 -9.58 6.34 9.14
C LYS A 459 -9.44 7.00 7.76
N ASN A 460 -8.28 7.57 7.48
CA ASN A 460 -7.77 7.95 6.15
C ASN A 460 -6.74 6.91 5.71
N GLU A 461 -7.08 6.10 4.72
CA GLU A 461 -6.25 4.98 4.27
C GLU A 461 -6.04 5.07 2.75
N PHE A 462 -4.77 5.15 2.33
CA PHE A 462 -4.36 5.14 0.93
C PHE A 462 -3.29 4.08 0.71
N ASN A 463 -3.59 3.09 -0.13
CA ASN A 463 -2.68 1.99 -0.39
C ASN A 463 -2.25 1.97 -1.85
N LEU A 464 -0.94 1.97 -2.10
CA LEU A 464 -0.34 1.93 -3.43
C LEU A 464 0.50 0.66 -3.58
N TYR A 465 0.03 -0.28 -4.39
CA TYR A 465 0.67 -1.55 -4.68
C TYR A 465 1.21 -1.57 -6.11
N GLY A 466 2.54 -1.56 -6.28
CA GLY A 466 3.17 -1.84 -7.57
C GLY A 466 2.72 -3.20 -8.11
N ALA A 467 2.66 -4.21 -7.23
CA ALA A 467 2.10 -5.51 -7.55
C ALA A 467 1.55 -6.27 -6.34
N TYR A 468 0.49 -7.03 -6.57
CA TYR A 468 -0.01 -8.10 -5.70
C TYR A 468 -0.04 -9.42 -6.47
N ALA A 469 0.65 -10.45 -5.98
CA ALA A 469 0.72 -11.75 -6.64
C ALA A 469 0.98 -12.93 -5.70
N SER A 470 0.40 -14.09 -5.96
CA SER A 470 0.68 -15.28 -5.15
C SER A 470 1.98 -16.00 -5.49
N LYS A 471 2.47 -15.96 -6.75
CA LYS A 471 3.63 -16.74 -7.23
C LYS A 471 4.90 -15.92 -7.52
N GLY A 472 4.81 -14.60 -7.54
CA GLY A 472 5.98 -13.73 -7.71
C GLY A 472 5.65 -12.35 -8.28
N ALA A 473 6.44 -11.35 -7.89
CA ALA A 473 6.28 -9.98 -8.35
C ALA A 473 7.63 -9.26 -8.50
N ASN A 474 8.15 -9.22 -9.73
CA ASN A 474 9.49 -8.74 -10.03
C ASN A 474 9.45 -7.46 -10.87
N ARG A 475 10.46 -6.60 -10.71
CA ARG A 475 10.67 -5.39 -11.51
C ARG A 475 9.50 -4.39 -11.48
N ASN A 476 8.70 -4.40 -10.42
CA ASN A 476 7.62 -3.42 -10.26
C ASN A 476 8.17 -2.10 -9.71
N SER A 477 7.51 -0.99 -10.04
CA SER A 477 7.94 0.32 -9.56
C SER A 477 6.79 1.19 -9.07
N VAL A 478 7.04 1.96 -8.01
CA VAL A 478 6.17 3.03 -7.53
C VAL A 478 6.97 4.31 -7.45
N ASN A 479 6.59 5.31 -8.24
CA ASN A 479 7.28 6.60 -8.34
C ASN A 479 6.31 7.70 -7.92
N ILE A 480 6.69 8.49 -6.91
CA ILE A 480 5.87 9.57 -6.37
C ILE A 480 6.69 10.85 -6.32
N LYS A 481 6.09 11.93 -6.81
CA LYS A 481 6.65 13.27 -6.75
C LYS A 481 5.59 14.26 -6.32
N GLY A 482 5.97 15.16 -5.41
CA GLY A 482 5.09 16.15 -4.82
C GLY A 482 4.48 15.66 -3.50
N ASP A 483 3.81 16.58 -2.82
CA ASP A 483 3.17 16.34 -1.54
C ASP A 483 2.02 15.34 -1.67
N LEU A 484 2.00 14.33 -0.80
CA LEU A 484 0.95 13.31 -0.80
C LEU A 484 -0.28 13.77 -0.01
N THR A 485 -0.10 14.58 1.03
CA THR A 485 -1.20 15.07 1.87
C THR A 485 -0.97 16.51 2.30
N GLN A 486 -2.04 17.22 2.62
CA GLN A 486 -1.96 18.57 3.19
C GLN A 486 -1.25 18.62 4.55
N GLU A 487 -0.65 19.78 4.90
CA GLU A 487 0.30 19.92 6.01
C GLU A 487 -0.29 19.79 7.43
N SER A 488 -1.59 20.00 7.65
CA SER A 488 -2.17 20.04 8.99
C SER A 488 -3.58 19.45 9.05
N VAL A 489 -3.76 18.41 9.88
CA VAL A 489 -5.02 17.65 9.95
C VAL A 489 -5.18 17.07 11.35
N VAL A 490 -6.41 17.12 11.86
CA VAL A 490 -6.81 16.55 13.15
C VAL A 490 -6.51 15.05 13.19
N GLU A 491 -5.96 14.61 14.31
CA GLU A 491 -5.30 13.31 14.43
C GLU A 491 -6.27 12.13 14.46
N ASN A 492 -5.96 11.08 13.68
CA ASN A 492 -6.50 9.75 13.90
C ASN A 492 -5.39 8.68 13.93
N TYR A 493 -5.50 7.74 14.87
CA TYR A 493 -4.54 6.65 15.06
C TYR A 493 -4.60 5.58 13.96
N GLN A 494 -5.71 5.51 13.21
CA GLN A 494 -5.90 4.56 12.11
C GLN A 494 -5.49 5.14 10.73
N ASP A 495 -5.09 6.41 10.67
CA ASP A 495 -4.63 6.99 9.41
C ASP A 495 -3.32 6.35 8.95
N GLN A 496 -3.21 6.04 7.66
CA GLN A 496 -1.98 5.54 7.06
C GLN A 496 -1.92 5.78 5.55
N ILE A 497 -0.69 6.02 5.07
CA ILE A 497 -0.33 5.77 3.68
C ILE A 497 0.58 4.56 3.64
N GLN A 498 0.20 3.56 2.84
CA GLN A 498 1.03 2.40 2.58
C GLN A 498 1.47 2.38 1.11
N ILE A 499 2.78 2.29 0.90
CA ILE A 499 3.38 2.11 -0.42
C ILE A 499 4.08 0.76 -0.43
N THR A 500 3.73 -0.11 -1.37
CA THR A 500 4.29 -1.46 -1.47
C THR A 500 4.70 -1.74 -2.92
N ALA A 501 5.97 -2.01 -3.18
CA ALA A 501 6.42 -2.32 -4.54
C ALA A 501 5.95 -3.71 -4.97
N ALA A 502 6.06 -4.69 -4.05
CA ALA A 502 5.64 -6.07 -4.27
C ALA A 502 5.05 -6.69 -2.99
N LYS A 503 3.82 -7.20 -3.09
CA LYS A 503 3.20 -8.03 -2.06
C LYS A 503 3.02 -9.45 -2.59
N VAL A 504 3.69 -10.41 -1.97
CA VAL A 504 3.85 -11.76 -2.53
C VAL A 504 3.70 -12.85 -1.47
N SER A 505 2.94 -13.90 -1.81
CA SER A 505 2.77 -15.07 -0.93
C SER A 505 3.79 -16.19 -1.16
N SER A 506 4.43 -16.24 -2.33
CA SER A 506 5.48 -17.23 -2.65
C SER A 506 6.28 -16.82 -3.88
N GLY A 507 7.43 -17.46 -4.11
CA GLY A 507 8.26 -17.20 -5.29
C GLY A 507 9.13 -15.95 -5.13
N LYS A 508 9.48 -15.28 -6.23
CA LYS A 508 10.48 -14.21 -6.23
C LYS A 508 9.87 -12.80 -6.23
N ALA A 509 10.51 -11.88 -5.52
CA ALA A 509 10.18 -10.46 -5.50
C ALA A 509 11.45 -9.62 -5.70
N ASP A 510 12.07 -9.76 -6.87
CA ASP A 510 13.37 -9.16 -7.17
C ASP A 510 13.26 -7.89 -8.01
N ASN A 511 14.24 -6.99 -7.86
CA ASN A 511 14.42 -5.78 -8.68
C ASN A 511 13.27 -4.76 -8.61
N ASN A 512 12.46 -4.78 -7.54
CA ASN A 512 11.39 -3.80 -7.34
C ASN A 512 11.94 -2.47 -6.83
N LYS A 513 11.25 -1.37 -7.17
CA LYS A 513 11.73 -0.01 -6.91
C LYS A 513 10.64 0.87 -6.30
N ILE A 514 11.00 1.63 -5.27
CA ILE A 514 10.18 2.73 -4.76
C ILE A 514 11.03 4.01 -4.82
N ASN A 515 10.50 5.04 -5.47
CA ASN A 515 11.12 6.36 -5.51
C ASN A 515 10.12 7.39 -4.98
N LEU A 516 10.46 8.05 -3.89
CA LEU A 516 9.69 9.16 -3.31
C LEU A 516 10.55 10.41 -3.31
N SER A 517 10.06 11.50 -3.90
CA SER A 517 10.83 12.75 -3.98
C SER A 517 9.98 13.99 -3.75
N SER A 518 10.50 14.91 -2.93
CA SER A 518 9.88 16.19 -2.61
C SER A 518 8.44 16.00 -2.14
N SER A 519 8.28 15.27 -1.03
CA SER A 519 6.97 14.83 -0.53
C SER A 519 6.80 15.10 0.96
N ASN A 520 5.84 15.95 1.31
CA ASN A 520 5.30 16.07 2.64
C ASN A 520 4.12 15.10 2.85
N VAL A 521 4.14 14.40 3.97
CA VAL A 521 3.10 13.46 4.40
C VAL A 521 2.72 13.76 5.85
N SER A 522 1.50 14.18 6.14
CA SER A 522 1.07 14.57 7.49
C SER A 522 0.56 13.39 8.33
N ILE A 523 0.32 12.24 7.69
CA ILE A 523 -0.11 10.99 8.33
C ILE A 523 1.03 9.94 8.31
N PRO A 524 0.95 8.84 9.10
CA PRO A 524 1.99 7.82 9.12
C PRO A 524 2.27 7.24 7.73
N LEU A 525 3.55 7.09 7.40
CA LEU A 525 4.03 6.59 6.12
C LEU A 525 4.70 5.23 6.29
N TYR A 526 4.14 4.21 5.64
CA TYR A 526 4.66 2.85 5.61
C TYR A 526 5.10 2.49 4.19
N ILE A 527 6.35 2.05 4.06
CA ILE A 527 6.99 1.77 2.78
C ILE A 527 7.52 0.34 2.81
N TYR A 528 7.10 -0.47 1.84
CA TYR A 528 7.48 -1.86 1.72
C TYR A 528 8.10 -2.12 0.34
N GLY A 529 9.41 -2.36 0.28
CA GLY A 529 10.03 -2.82 -0.97
C GLY A 529 9.48 -4.19 -1.37
N VAL A 530 9.38 -5.08 -0.38
CA VAL A 530 8.67 -6.36 -0.47
C VAL A 530 7.94 -6.57 0.85
N SER A 531 6.66 -6.92 0.80
CA SER A 531 5.85 -7.25 1.98
C SER A 531 5.33 -8.68 1.92
N LYS A 532 5.19 -9.29 3.09
CA LYS A 532 4.49 -10.56 3.29
C LYS A 532 3.01 -10.45 2.96
N THR A 533 2.38 -11.60 2.78
CA THR A 533 0.93 -11.74 2.69
C THR A 533 0.44 -12.54 3.89
N THR A 534 -0.54 -12.01 4.63
CA THR A 534 -1.18 -12.72 5.74
C THR A 534 -2.52 -13.28 5.29
N LEU A 535 -2.70 -14.61 5.40
CA LEU A 535 -3.93 -15.33 5.09
C LEU A 535 -4.21 -16.31 6.24
N ASP A 536 -5.43 -16.32 6.77
CA ASP A 536 -5.85 -17.19 7.89
C ASP A 536 -4.87 -17.16 9.09
N ASP A 537 -4.49 -15.94 9.51
CA ASP A 537 -3.53 -15.67 10.59
C ASP A 537 -2.13 -16.29 10.39
N LYS A 538 -1.80 -16.66 9.15
CA LYS A 538 -0.47 -17.14 8.75
C LYS A 538 0.20 -16.18 7.79
N ASP A 539 1.47 -15.93 8.06
CA ASP A 539 2.31 -15.10 7.22
C ASP A 539 3.00 -15.93 6.13
N TYR A 540 2.93 -15.44 4.91
CA TYR A 540 3.57 -15.99 3.73
C TYR A 540 4.57 -14.98 3.16
N TYR A 541 5.78 -15.45 2.86
CA TYR A 541 6.89 -14.61 2.44
C TYR A 541 7.33 -14.95 1.01
N ALA A 542 7.89 -13.97 0.31
CA ALA A 542 8.64 -14.27 -0.90
C ALA A 542 9.86 -15.13 -0.56
N LYS A 543 10.20 -16.09 -1.42
CA LYS A 543 11.41 -16.92 -1.28
C LYS A 543 12.68 -16.08 -1.37
N THR A 544 12.69 -15.09 -2.26
CA THR A 544 13.79 -14.14 -2.42
C THR A 544 13.27 -12.73 -2.61
N ALA A 545 13.96 -11.77 -2.01
CA ALA A 545 13.90 -10.38 -2.40
C ALA A 545 15.34 -9.91 -2.65
N SER A 546 15.70 -9.86 -3.94
CA SER A 546 17.05 -9.53 -4.40
C SER A 546 17.07 -8.24 -5.22
N ASN A 547 18.09 -7.39 -5.02
CA ASN A 547 18.32 -6.16 -5.79
C ASN A 547 17.14 -5.16 -5.77
N ASN A 548 16.32 -5.13 -4.71
CA ASN A 548 15.26 -4.14 -4.56
C ASN A 548 15.85 -2.80 -4.09
N SER A 549 15.23 -1.68 -4.49
CA SER A 549 15.69 -0.34 -4.09
C SER A 549 14.57 0.54 -3.57
N ILE A 550 14.79 1.20 -2.44
CA ILE A 550 13.90 2.24 -1.90
C ILE A 550 14.70 3.54 -1.79
N ASN A 551 14.29 4.58 -2.52
CA ASN A 551 14.96 5.86 -2.55
C ASN A 551 14.00 6.96 -2.07
N LEU A 552 14.32 7.60 -0.95
CA LEU A 552 13.60 8.75 -0.41
C LEU A 552 14.49 9.98 -0.49
N LYS A 553 14.00 11.04 -1.16
CA LYS A 553 14.71 12.31 -1.28
C LYS A 553 13.79 13.46 -0.89
N GLU A 554 14.21 14.32 0.04
CA GLU A 554 13.41 15.47 0.49
C GLU A 554 12.01 15.03 0.95
N VAL A 555 11.96 14.05 1.86
CA VAL A 555 10.71 13.46 2.37
C VAL A 555 10.52 13.81 3.83
N LYS A 556 9.35 14.34 4.16
CA LYS A 556 8.96 14.61 5.55
C LYS A 556 7.71 13.82 5.88
N SER A 557 7.85 12.85 6.78
CA SER A 557 6.70 12.27 7.48
C SER A 557 6.44 13.10 8.73
N GLY A 558 5.26 13.71 8.81
CA GLY A 558 4.75 14.43 9.97
C GLY A 558 4.48 13.51 11.16
N LYS A 559 4.54 12.19 10.94
CA LYS A 559 4.39 11.15 11.95
C LYS A 559 5.43 10.04 11.64
N ASN A 560 5.11 8.79 11.96
CA ASN A 560 6.02 7.67 11.76
C ASN A 560 6.43 7.52 10.30
N LEU A 561 7.69 7.11 10.12
CA LEU A 561 8.23 6.62 8.86
C LEU A 561 8.74 5.21 9.08
N THR A 562 8.14 4.22 8.42
CA THR A 562 8.58 2.83 8.49
C THR A 562 8.90 2.32 7.10
N THR A 563 10.11 1.81 6.91
CA THR A 563 10.57 1.20 5.67
C THR A 563 10.98 -0.25 5.91
N ILE A 564 10.39 -1.18 5.16
CA ILE A 564 10.56 -2.63 5.35
C ILE A 564 10.86 -3.33 4.03
N ILE A 565 11.73 -4.33 4.07
CA ILE A 565 11.84 -5.37 3.04
C ILE A 565 11.86 -6.72 3.76
N GLU A 566 10.95 -7.62 3.39
CA GLU A 566 10.85 -8.94 4.02
C GLU A 566 10.70 -10.08 3.01
N ALA A 567 11.39 -11.19 3.27
CA ALA A 567 11.41 -12.41 2.46
C ALA A 567 12.04 -13.57 3.28
N ASP A 568 12.16 -14.77 2.70
CA ASP A 568 12.98 -15.82 3.27
C ASP A 568 14.47 -15.48 3.13
N ASN A 569 14.89 -15.01 1.94
CA ASN A 569 16.27 -14.59 1.66
C ASN A 569 16.31 -13.15 1.13
N LEU A 570 17.18 -12.33 1.72
CA LEU A 570 17.43 -10.94 1.33
C LEU A 570 18.85 -10.76 0.80
N GLU A 571 18.97 -10.31 -0.45
CA GLU A 571 20.26 -10.13 -1.10
C GLU A 571 20.37 -8.79 -1.84
N LYS A 572 21.45 -8.05 -1.64
CA LYS A 572 21.78 -6.86 -2.46
C LYS A 572 20.69 -5.78 -2.48
N ASN A 573 19.81 -5.73 -1.47
CA ASN A 573 18.79 -4.69 -1.40
C ASN A 573 19.42 -3.38 -0.95
N THR A 574 18.90 -2.26 -1.46
CA THR A 574 19.41 -0.93 -1.16
C THR A 574 18.32 0.00 -0.64
N ILE A 575 18.58 0.69 0.47
CA ILE A 575 17.72 1.77 0.97
C ILE A 575 18.56 3.05 1.02
N ASN A 576 18.12 4.10 0.31
CA ASN A 576 18.80 5.38 0.26
C ASN A 576 17.88 6.49 0.75
N TYR A 577 18.29 7.22 1.79
CA TYR A 577 17.63 8.43 2.27
C TYR A 577 18.54 9.64 2.03
N ASP A 578 17.98 10.75 1.56
CA ASP A 578 18.65 12.04 1.43
C ASP A 578 17.68 13.16 1.83
N LEU A 579 18.00 13.91 2.89
CA LEU A 579 17.12 14.95 3.46
C LEU A 579 15.75 14.39 3.86
N VAL A 580 15.74 13.48 4.83
CA VAL A 580 14.52 12.80 5.29
C VAL A 580 14.23 13.13 6.75
N GLN A 581 12.96 13.34 7.07
CA GLN A 581 12.53 13.61 8.44
C GLN A 581 11.34 12.73 8.84
N SER A 582 11.42 12.18 10.06
CA SER A 582 10.35 11.44 10.73
C SER A 582 9.99 12.16 12.02
N LEU A 583 8.80 12.77 12.06
CA LEU A 583 8.30 13.48 13.24
C LEU A 583 7.46 12.55 14.12
N SER A 584 7.17 12.99 15.34
CA SER A 584 6.25 12.30 16.24
C SER A 584 5.40 13.32 16.97
N ASN A 585 4.15 12.93 17.28
CA ASN A 585 3.22 13.72 18.08
C ASN A 585 2.57 12.83 19.15
N ALA A 586 1.95 13.44 20.16
CA ALA A 586 1.46 12.78 21.37
C ALA A 586 0.49 11.60 21.13
N SER A 587 -0.23 11.58 20.00
CA SER A 587 -1.16 10.49 19.64
C SER A 587 -0.52 9.24 19.02
N ASN A 588 0.78 9.25 18.74
CA ASN A 588 1.51 8.11 18.17
C ASN A 588 2.81 7.81 18.95
N ILE A 589 2.81 8.05 20.27
CA ILE A 589 3.95 7.79 21.16
C ILE A 589 4.34 6.29 21.15
N ASP A 590 3.44 5.38 20.78
CA ASP A 590 3.69 3.94 20.67
C ASP A 590 4.31 3.50 19.34
N LYS A 591 4.43 4.41 18.36
CA LYS A 591 4.91 4.08 17.02
C LYS A 591 6.30 4.70 16.78
N GLY A 592 7.09 4.02 15.96
CA GLY A 592 8.51 4.30 15.76
C GLY A 592 8.88 4.70 14.34
N SER A 593 10.07 5.29 14.20
CA SER A 593 10.77 5.44 12.94
C SER A 593 11.67 4.23 12.71
N LYS A 594 11.43 3.49 11.63
CA LYS A 594 11.99 2.14 11.46
C LYS A 594 12.53 1.91 10.05
N ILE A 595 13.71 1.32 9.94
CA ILE A 595 14.23 0.69 8.72
C ILE A 595 14.57 -0.75 9.06
N ILE A 596 13.83 -1.70 8.48
CA ILE A 596 13.96 -3.12 8.82
C ILE A 596 14.07 -3.95 7.54
N LEU A 597 15.20 -4.62 7.37
CA LEU A 597 15.35 -5.72 6.43
C LEU A 597 15.23 -7.02 7.23
N ARG A 598 14.21 -7.83 6.92
CA ARG A 598 13.89 -9.05 7.67
C ARG A 598 13.88 -10.28 6.76
N ALA A 599 14.83 -11.17 6.98
CA ALA A 599 14.88 -12.48 6.37
C ALA A 599 14.41 -13.58 7.34
N ASN A 600 13.70 -14.58 6.86
CA ASN A 600 13.44 -15.80 7.65
C ASN A 600 14.61 -16.77 7.63
N GLU A 601 15.53 -16.67 6.66
CA GLU A 601 16.71 -17.53 6.52
C GLU A 601 17.99 -16.69 6.55
N ASN A 602 18.29 -15.96 5.48
CA ASN A 602 19.58 -15.26 5.29
C ASN A 602 19.40 -13.82 4.80
N ALA A 603 20.24 -12.90 5.28
CA ALA A 603 20.27 -11.50 4.84
C ALA A 603 21.70 -11.03 4.54
N ASN A 604 22.06 -11.04 3.26
CA ASN A 604 23.43 -10.85 2.80
C ASN A 604 23.59 -9.69 1.81
N GLU A 605 24.72 -9.00 1.88
CA GLU A 605 25.12 -7.94 0.93
C GLU A 605 24.12 -6.76 0.81
N ASN A 606 23.29 -6.52 1.83
CA ASN A 606 22.33 -5.42 1.81
C ASN A 606 22.99 -4.09 2.21
N THR A 607 22.49 -2.99 1.65
CA THR A 607 23.06 -1.65 1.85
C THR A 607 22.01 -0.64 2.32
N LEU A 608 22.31 0.10 3.38
CA LEU A 608 21.57 1.28 3.81
C LEU A 608 22.49 2.50 3.71
N ASN A 609 22.12 3.49 2.90
CA ASN A 609 22.83 4.78 2.82
C ASN A 609 21.87 5.89 3.26
N ILE A 610 22.02 6.33 4.50
CA ILE A 610 21.09 7.26 5.14
C ILE A 610 21.80 8.59 5.36
N LYS A 611 21.43 9.61 4.60
CA LYS A 611 22.05 10.93 4.61
C LYS A 611 21.04 12.01 5.02
N ASP A 612 21.49 12.93 5.87
CA ASP A 612 20.74 14.08 6.35
C ASP A 612 19.36 13.65 6.88
N TYR A 613 19.37 12.75 7.86
CA TYR A 613 18.16 12.13 8.40
C TYR A 613 17.96 12.49 9.87
N SER A 614 16.73 12.89 10.19
CA SER A 614 16.32 13.22 11.56
C SER A 614 15.05 12.47 11.96
N SER A 615 15.01 12.01 13.21
CA SER A 615 13.85 11.35 13.78
C SER A 615 13.60 11.80 15.21
N ALA A 616 12.34 12.07 15.52
CA ALA A 616 11.85 12.38 16.87
C ALA A 616 10.85 11.32 17.39
N ALA A 617 10.84 10.12 16.79
CA ALA A 617 9.95 9.03 17.18
C ALA A 617 10.34 8.37 18.51
N HIS A 618 9.38 7.69 19.16
CA HIS A 618 9.64 6.94 20.39
C HIS A 618 10.67 5.82 20.16
N ASP A 619 10.41 4.96 19.17
CA ASP A 619 11.37 3.93 18.75
C ASP A 619 12.11 4.36 17.48
N ASN A 620 13.42 4.17 17.46
CA ASN A 620 14.32 4.46 16.35
C ASN A 620 15.11 3.18 16.02
N ILE A 621 14.59 2.37 15.10
CA ILE A 621 15.12 1.01 14.86
C ILE A 621 15.65 0.88 13.43
N TYR A 622 16.94 0.59 13.29
CA TYR A 622 17.63 0.47 12.01
C TYR A 622 18.41 -0.85 11.98
N ILE A 623 17.80 -1.90 11.44
CA ILE A 623 18.34 -3.27 11.54
C ILE A 623 18.24 -4.04 10.23
N ILE A 624 19.23 -4.90 9.99
CA ILE A 624 19.14 -6.03 9.07
C ILE A 624 19.15 -7.29 9.92
N ARG A 625 18.14 -8.15 9.78
CA ARG A 625 18.01 -9.38 10.55
C ARG A 625 17.68 -10.58 9.69
N ALA A 626 18.17 -11.73 10.10
CA ALA A 626 17.93 -13.04 9.53
C ALA A 626 17.87 -14.09 10.64
N TYR A 627 17.34 -15.27 10.39
CA TYR A 627 17.38 -16.35 11.39
C TYR A 627 18.75 -17.02 11.44
N ASN A 628 19.28 -17.45 10.28
CA ASN A 628 20.50 -18.24 10.20
C ASN A 628 21.74 -17.35 10.04
N GLU A 629 21.78 -16.55 8.97
CA GLU A 629 22.98 -15.80 8.60
C GLU A 629 22.69 -14.36 8.21
N SER A 630 23.51 -13.43 8.70
CA SER A 630 23.50 -12.05 8.24
C SER A 630 24.93 -11.57 8.04
N ALA A 631 25.33 -11.45 6.76
CA ALA A 631 26.72 -11.21 6.39
C ALA A 631 26.92 -10.16 5.29
N ASN A 632 28.11 -9.54 5.28
CA ASN A 632 28.54 -8.58 4.26
C ASN A 632 27.59 -7.38 4.08
N ASN A 633 26.78 -7.05 5.09
CA ASN A 633 25.87 -5.92 5.02
C ASN A 633 26.58 -4.61 5.33
N ASN A 634 26.11 -3.53 4.73
CA ASN A 634 26.69 -2.19 4.88
C ASN A 634 25.62 -1.19 5.32
N MET A 635 25.83 -0.53 6.45
CA MET A 635 25.03 0.60 6.89
C MET A 635 25.90 1.84 6.98
N SER A 636 25.53 2.90 6.27
CA SER A 636 26.18 4.21 6.36
C SER A 636 25.15 5.27 6.75
N PHE A 637 25.43 5.98 7.83
CA PHE A 637 24.66 7.12 8.31
C PHE A 637 25.54 8.37 8.25
N ILE A 638 25.09 9.40 7.55
CA ILE A 638 25.79 10.69 7.43
C ILE A 638 24.83 11.78 7.88
N ASN A 639 25.18 12.52 8.94
CA ASN A 639 24.33 13.54 9.57
C ASN A 639 23.04 12.92 10.11
N LEU A 640 23.19 12.06 11.13
CA LEU A 640 22.10 11.37 11.80
C LEU A 640 21.70 12.12 13.07
N ALA A 641 20.42 12.48 13.20
CA ALA A 641 19.87 13.07 14.42
C ALA A 641 18.72 12.19 14.96
N LEU A 642 18.86 11.73 16.21
CA LEU A 642 17.87 10.88 16.89
C LEU A 642 17.42 11.54 18.19
N GLY A 643 16.10 11.52 18.43
CA GLY A 643 15.49 11.95 19.67
C GLY A 643 14.10 11.35 19.83
N THR A 644 13.41 11.77 20.89
CA THR A 644 12.02 11.38 21.20
C THR A 644 11.21 12.63 21.52
N ALA A 645 10.09 12.84 20.83
CA ALA A 645 9.18 13.96 21.04
C ALA A 645 8.23 13.77 22.25
N SER A 646 8.31 12.64 22.96
CA SER A 646 7.44 12.34 24.12
C SER A 646 7.73 13.26 25.31
N ASP A 647 6.69 13.66 26.04
CA ASP A 647 6.81 14.38 27.31
C ASP A 647 7.63 13.58 28.35
N THR A 648 7.56 12.25 28.30
CA THR A 648 8.36 11.37 29.16
C THR A 648 9.83 11.32 28.74
N ARG A 649 10.15 11.67 27.49
CA ARG A 649 11.47 11.52 26.88
C ARG A 649 12.03 10.10 27.00
N GLU A 650 11.14 9.10 26.95
CA GLU A 650 11.50 7.69 26.91
C GLU A 650 11.41 7.16 25.47
N GLY A 651 12.21 6.14 25.17
CA GLY A 651 12.25 5.52 23.85
C GLY A 651 13.42 4.55 23.68
N THR A 652 13.55 3.98 22.48
CA THR A 652 14.65 3.06 22.16
C THR A 652 15.33 3.46 20.85
N ALA A 653 16.65 3.40 20.80
CA ALA A 653 17.44 3.52 19.57
C ALA A 653 18.31 2.27 19.37
N VAL A 654 18.12 1.57 18.25
CA VAL A 654 18.90 0.37 17.90
C VAL A 654 19.45 0.48 16.49
N ILE A 655 20.77 0.34 16.35
CA ILE A 655 21.46 0.28 15.05
C ILE A 655 22.28 -1.02 15.00
N SER A 656 22.02 -1.86 13.98
CA SER A 656 22.82 -3.06 13.71
C SER A 656 22.76 -3.48 12.24
N ALA A 657 23.93 -3.64 11.62
CA ALA A 657 24.04 -4.09 10.23
C ALA A 657 23.81 -5.60 10.04
N GLY A 658 23.70 -6.38 11.11
CA GLY A 658 23.33 -7.79 11.01
C GLY A 658 22.90 -8.41 12.32
N ILE A 659 21.77 -9.12 12.32
CA ILE A 659 21.24 -9.84 13.48
C ILE A 659 20.86 -11.26 13.07
N ALA A 660 21.59 -12.27 13.55
CA ALA A 660 21.35 -13.68 13.22
C ALA A 660 22.05 -14.64 14.19
N LYS A 661 21.87 -15.95 14.01
CA LYS A 661 22.70 -16.98 14.67
C LYS A 661 24.17 -16.94 14.26
N ASN A 662 24.43 -16.51 13.02
CA ASN A 662 25.77 -16.30 12.48
C ASN A 662 25.86 -14.90 11.83
N THR A 663 26.66 -14.01 12.41
CA THR A 663 26.84 -12.64 11.91
C THR A 663 28.30 -12.34 11.63
N HIS A 664 28.63 -11.94 10.41
CA HIS A 664 30.01 -11.63 10.08
C HIS A 664 30.19 -10.68 8.89
N ASP A 665 31.36 -10.06 8.81
CA ASP A 665 31.74 -9.13 7.74
C ASP A 665 30.80 -7.92 7.58
N ASN A 666 29.98 -7.61 8.60
CA ASN A 666 29.07 -6.47 8.54
C ASN A 666 29.82 -5.18 8.85
N TYR A 667 29.50 -4.12 8.12
CA TYR A 667 30.13 -2.80 8.24
C TYR A 667 29.09 -1.74 8.57
N THR A 668 29.24 -1.07 9.72
CA THR A 668 28.43 0.08 10.10
C THR A 668 29.31 1.32 10.20
N HIS A 669 28.94 2.39 9.49
CA HIS A 669 29.61 3.68 9.53
C HIS A 669 28.61 4.77 9.93
N ILE A 670 28.93 5.51 10.99
CA ILE A 670 28.15 6.68 11.41
C ILE A 670 29.08 7.90 11.39
N ALA A 671 28.74 8.87 10.56
CA ALA A 671 29.40 10.17 10.46
C ALA A 671 28.45 11.26 10.93
N ASN A 672 28.90 12.12 11.85
CA ASN A 672 28.11 13.21 12.42
C ASN A 672 26.83 12.70 13.12
N LEU A 673 27.00 12.24 14.37
CA LEU A 673 25.93 11.68 15.19
C LEU A 673 25.41 12.73 16.19
N ASN A 674 24.11 12.96 16.20
CA ASN A 674 23.42 13.74 17.22
C ASN A 674 22.36 12.88 17.91
N ILE A 675 22.44 12.77 19.24
CA ILE A 675 21.48 12.06 20.08
C ILE A 675 20.94 13.05 21.12
N ASP A 676 19.64 13.28 21.08
CA ASP A 676 18.92 14.13 22.03
C ASP A 676 18.64 13.39 23.36
N GLU A 677 17.87 13.99 24.26
CA GLU A 677 17.55 13.43 25.58
C GLU A 677 16.79 12.09 25.50
N TYR A 678 17.32 11.07 26.18
CA TYR A 678 16.62 9.83 26.55
C TYR A 678 16.71 9.64 28.07
N LYS A 679 15.56 9.47 28.73
CA LYS A 679 15.45 9.37 30.20
C LYS A 679 15.36 7.94 30.74
N ASN A 680 14.95 6.98 29.93
CA ASN A 680 14.93 5.57 30.33
C ASN A 680 16.34 4.96 30.34
N ASN A 681 16.53 3.92 31.15
CA ASN A 681 17.72 3.09 31.11
C ASN A 681 17.67 2.15 29.90
N ASP A 682 18.84 1.70 29.44
CA ASP A 682 18.98 0.71 28.35
C ASP A 682 18.19 1.13 27.10
N ALA A 683 18.37 2.39 26.69
CA ALA A 683 17.67 3.01 25.58
C ALA A 683 18.43 2.88 24.26
N ILE A 684 19.77 3.00 24.28
CA ILE A 684 20.58 3.22 23.08
C ILE A 684 21.61 2.10 22.87
N PHE A 685 21.41 1.32 21.81
CA PHE A 685 22.29 0.23 21.39
C PHE A 685 22.84 0.49 19.98
N ILE A 686 24.16 0.55 19.86
CA ILE A 686 24.84 0.73 18.59
C ILE A 686 25.89 -0.38 18.44
N GLY A 687 25.72 -1.21 17.42
CA GLY A 687 26.71 -2.22 17.09
C GLY A 687 26.84 -2.50 15.60
N ALA A 688 27.94 -3.15 15.22
CA ALA A 688 28.12 -3.63 13.86
C ALA A 688 27.23 -4.85 13.59
N SER A 689 27.00 -5.69 14.60
CA SER A 689 26.08 -6.82 14.56
C SER A 689 25.34 -7.02 15.90
N ALA A 690 24.42 -7.99 15.93
CA ALA A 690 23.83 -8.55 17.13
C ALA A 690 23.52 -10.05 16.92
N ILE A 691 23.26 -10.77 18.00
CA ILE A 691 22.90 -12.20 17.98
C ILE A 691 21.66 -12.47 18.86
N TYR A 692 21.01 -13.62 18.69
CA TYR A 692 19.81 -13.95 19.46
C TYR A 692 20.15 -14.55 20.83
N HIS A 693 21.17 -15.40 20.87
CA HIS A 693 21.59 -16.15 22.05
C HIS A 693 23.08 -15.99 22.34
N GLN A 694 23.50 -16.25 23.57
CA GLN A 694 24.89 -16.08 24.03
C GLN A 694 25.90 -16.95 23.26
N ASP A 695 25.45 -18.11 22.76
CA ASP A 695 26.27 -19.11 22.08
C ASP A 695 26.33 -18.91 20.54
N ASP A 696 25.55 -17.98 20.01
CA ASP A 696 25.55 -17.64 18.59
C ASP A 696 26.88 -16.96 18.20
N LYS A 697 27.18 -16.97 16.89
CA LYS A 697 28.47 -16.53 16.36
C LYS A 697 28.40 -15.09 15.85
N SER A 698 29.40 -14.30 16.23
CA SER A 698 29.61 -12.96 15.70
C SER A 698 31.11 -12.64 15.58
N TYR A 699 31.58 -12.39 14.37
CA TYR A 699 33.01 -12.17 14.08
C TYR A 699 33.23 -11.31 12.82
N ASP A 700 34.42 -10.73 12.64
CA ASP A 700 34.80 -9.90 11.48
C ASP A 700 33.91 -8.65 11.23
N ASN A 701 33.12 -8.22 12.23
CA ASN A 701 32.24 -7.07 12.09
C ASN A 701 32.99 -5.76 12.40
N THR A 702 32.68 -4.69 11.66
CA THR A 702 33.34 -3.39 11.77
C THR A 702 32.35 -2.29 12.11
N LEU A 703 32.63 -1.53 13.18
CA LEU A 703 31.94 -0.29 13.53
C LEU A 703 32.88 0.90 13.35
N TYR A 704 32.49 1.89 12.55
CA TYR A 704 33.25 3.11 12.33
C TYR A 704 32.45 4.34 12.73
N LEU A 705 32.94 5.12 13.70
CA LEU A 705 32.36 6.41 14.10
C LEU A 705 33.29 7.56 13.72
N SER A 706 32.73 8.61 13.11
CA SER A 706 33.50 9.72 12.57
C SER A 706 32.74 11.05 12.60
N GLY A 707 33.45 12.15 12.27
CA GLY A 707 32.84 13.48 12.24
C GLY A 707 32.67 14.08 13.64
N ASN A 708 31.55 14.79 13.86
CA ASN A 708 31.17 15.38 15.14
C ASN A 708 30.18 14.47 15.89
N THR A 709 30.38 14.25 17.18
CA THR A 709 29.42 13.49 18.00
C THR A 709 28.86 14.37 19.11
N ASN A 710 27.56 14.57 19.11
CA ASN A 710 26.83 15.33 20.13
C ASN A 710 25.82 14.38 20.80
N ILE A 711 25.96 14.19 22.10
CA ILE A 711 25.03 13.41 22.92
C ILE A 711 24.55 14.32 24.03
N PHE A 712 23.23 14.40 24.22
CA PHE A 712 22.61 15.23 25.26
C PHE A 712 23.19 14.93 26.64
N ASN A 713 23.24 15.93 27.52
CA ASN A 713 23.80 15.78 28.85
C ASN A 713 23.02 14.71 29.65
N ASN A 714 23.76 13.83 30.33
CA ASN A 714 23.23 12.67 31.08
C ASN A 714 22.61 11.55 30.22
N THR A 715 22.55 11.70 28.89
CA THR A 715 22.25 10.60 27.97
C THR A 715 23.55 9.91 27.57
N TYR A 716 23.50 8.58 27.42
CA TYR A 716 24.66 7.76 27.06
C TYR A 716 24.24 6.72 26.05
N ILE A 717 25.16 6.35 25.16
CA ILE A 717 25.05 5.07 24.45
C ILE A 717 25.20 3.97 25.50
N ASP A 718 24.16 3.19 25.76
CA ASP A 718 24.19 2.16 26.81
C ASP A 718 25.17 1.05 26.43
N VAL A 719 25.10 0.59 25.18
CA VAL A 719 26.01 -0.42 24.63
C VAL A 719 26.55 0.03 23.28
N LEU A 720 27.88 0.20 23.23
CA LEU A 720 28.65 0.33 22.00
C LEU A 720 29.43 -0.96 21.79
N ALA A 721 29.08 -1.78 20.80
CA ALA A 721 29.65 -3.12 20.71
C ALA A 721 29.95 -3.63 19.30
N GLY A 722 30.89 -4.56 19.20
CA GLY A 722 31.04 -5.37 17.99
C GLY A 722 29.78 -6.22 17.78
N SER A 723 29.26 -6.77 18.88
CA SER A 723 27.99 -7.48 18.93
C SER A 723 27.28 -7.34 20.27
N PHE A 724 25.96 -7.39 20.25
CA PHE A 724 25.09 -7.39 21.42
C PHE A 724 23.97 -8.44 21.26
N ILE A 725 23.14 -8.67 22.28
CA ILE A 725 21.98 -9.56 22.16
C ILE A 725 20.77 -8.73 21.74
N HIS A 726 20.07 -9.18 20.72
CA HIS A 726 18.76 -8.66 20.34
C HIS A 726 17.80 -9.83 20.18
N THR A 727 16.83 -9.95 21.07
CA THR A 727 15.93 -11.11 21.10
C THR A 727 14.50 -10.69 21.39
N GLN A 728 13.59 -11.64 21.25
CA GLN A 728 12.16 -11.47 21.47
C GLN A 728 11.77 -12.21 22.75
N ASP A 729 11.00 -11.56 23.63
CA ASP A 729 10.44 -12.20 24.82
C ASP A 729 9.18 -13.02 24.49
N ASP A 730 8.67 -13.74 25.49
CA ASP A 730 7.46 -14.56 25.38
C ASP A 730 6.19 -13.73 25.07
N ASN A 731 6.23 -12.41 25.29
CA ASN A 731 5.15 -11.46 24.96
C ASN A 731 5.34 -10.80 23.59
N ASN A 732 6.21 -11.34 22.73
CA ASN A 732 6.56 -10.81 21.42
C ASN A 732 7.23 -9.42 21.44
N LYS A 733 7.74 -8.94 22.57
CA LYS A 733 8.48 -7.68 22.67
C LYS A 733 9.96 -7.92 22.37
N PHE A 734 10.51 -7.07 21.51
CA PHE A 734 11.94 -7.09 21.22
C PHE A 734 12.69 -6.27 22.27
N TYR A 735 13.80 -6.81 22.75
CA TYR A 735 14.68 -6.11 23.67
C TYR A 735 16.14 -6.38 23.33
N SER A 736 17.00 -5.47 23.78
CA SER A 736 18.43 -5.53 23.60
C SER A 736 19.17 -5.56 24.92
N LYS A 737 20.29 -6.29 24.97
CA LYS A 737 21.14 -6.35 26.15
C LYS A 737 22.61 -6.55 25.77
N ALA A 738 23.50 -6.19 26.67
CA ALA A 738 24.92 -6.46 26.52
C ALA A 738 25.21 -7.97 26.43
N LEU A 739 26.20 -8.32 25.61
CA LEU A 739 26.72 -9.68 25.48
C LEU A 739 27.92 -9.85 26.42
N THR A 740 28.16 -11.04 26.99
CA THR A 740 29.42 -11.31 27.72
C THR A 740 30.60 -11.24 26.74
N HIS A 741 31.71 -10.62 27.14
CA HIS A 741 32.88 -10.46 26.27
C HIS A 741 33.46 -11.82 25.83
N LYS A 742 33.88 -11.91 24.57
CA LYS A 742 34.61 -13.04 24.01
C LYS A 742 35.72 -12.52 23.10
N SER A 743 36.95 -12.93 23.37
CA SER A 743 38.11 -12.58 22.53
C SER A 743 38.26 -13.54 21.34
N GLY A 744 38.92 -13.09 20.28
CA GLY A 744 39.16 -13.89 19.06
C GLY A 744 38.00 -13.87 18.06
N THR A 745 37.16 -12.84 18.12
CA THR A 745 36.08 -12.53 17.19
C THR A 745 36.54 -11.68 16.00
N ASN A 746 37.72 -11.05 16.04
CA ASN A 746 38.23 -10.13 15.03
C ASN A 746 37.27 -8.94 14.73
N ASN A 747 36.35 -8.64 15.65
CA ASN A 747 35.48 -7.46 15.55
C ASN A 747 36.29 -6.18 15.80
N HIS A 748 36.01 -5.12 15.02
CA HIS A 748 36.86 -3.92 14.97
C HIS A 748 36.06 -2.63 15.18
N LEU A 749 36.48 -1.82 16.15
CA LEU A 749 36.05 -0.44 16.33
C LEU A 749 37.04 0.56 15.71
N TYR A 750 36.55 1.40 14.80
CA TYR A 750 37.28 2.56 14.27
C TYR A 750 36.69 3.85 14.81
N LEU A 751 37.54 4.76 15.31
CA LEU A 751 37.13 6.07 15.81
C LEU A 751 37.93 7.19 15.15
N ASN A 752 37.21 8.15 14.57
CA ASN A 752 37.73 9.45 14.13
C ASN A 752 37.06 10.61 14.88
N THR A 753 36.33 10.29 15.94
CA THR A 753 35.56 11.22 16.77
C THR A 753 35.67 10.82 18.23
N ASN A 754 35.31 11.72 19.14
CA ASN A 754 35.08 11.37 20.53
C ASN A 754 33.73 10.67 20.68
N ILE A 755 33.67 9.64 21.51
CA ILE A 755 32.44 8.92 21.85
C ILE A 755 32.38 8.64 23.35
N LYS A 756 31.17 8.70 23.91
CA LYS A 756 30.87 8.35 25.30
C LYS A 756 29.82 7.25 25.33
N ALA A 757 30.12 6.16 26.01
CA ALA A 757 29.21 5.03 26.21
C ALA A 757 29.19 4.61 27.69
N LYS A 758 28.17 3.86 28.13
CA LYS A 758 28.21 3.20 29.45
C LYS A 758 29.11 1.97 29.39
N LEU A 759 28.90 1.13 28.37
CA LEU A 759 29.67 -0.08 28.11
C LEU A 759 30.22 -0.09 26.68
N VAL A 760 31.49 -0.48 26.56
CA VAL A 760 32.12 -0.80 25.27
C VAL A 760 32.54 -2.26 25.31
N ASN A 761 32.06 -3.07 24.38
CA ASN A 761 32.30 -4.51 24.45
C ASN A 761 32.43 -5.22 23.10
N TYR A 762 32.91 -6.46 23.14
CA TYR A 762 32.92 -7.41 22.03
C TYR A 762 33.74 -6.95 20.81
N PHE A 763 34.80 -6.19 21.04
CA PHE A 763 35.80 -5.80 20.06
C PHE A 763 37.15 -6.43 20.42
N ASP A 764 37.85 -6.95 19.41
CA ASP A 764 39.26 -7.35 19.52
C ASP A 764 40.19 -6.26 19.01
N HIS A 765 39.72 -5.37 18.15
CA HIS A 765 40.58 -4.42 17.47
C HIS A 765 40.03 -3.01 17.61
N TYR A 766 40.95 -2.08 17.86
CA TYR A 766 40.67 -0.66 18.04
C TYR A 766 41.58 0.13 17.10
N SER A 767 41.01 1.02 16.31
CA SER A 767 41.72 1.88 15.39
C SER A 767 41.32 3.33 15.59
N PHE A 768 42.30 4.21 15.75
CA PHE A 768 42.09 5.63 16.01
C PHE A 768 42.66 6.46 14.87
N ILE A 769 41.82 7.29 14.25
CA ILE A 769 42.22 8.24 13.22
C ILE A 769 42.29 9.62 13.87
N LEU A 770 43.50 10.08 14.16
CA LEU A 770 43.74 11.24 15.01
C LEU A 770 43.40 12.59 14.33
N LYS A 771 42.96 13.54 15.15
CA LYS A 771 42.60 14.92 14.80
C LYS A 771 43.17 15.87 15.86
N ASP A 772 43.68 17.02 15.44
CA ASP A 772 44.30 18.00 16.32
C ASP A 772 43.41 18.49 17.48
N ASN A 773 42.09 18.57 17.25
CA ASN A 773 41.12 19.13 18.19
C ASN A 773 40.46 18.08 19.11
N THR A 774 40.73 16.79 18.93
CA THR A 774 40.15 15.73 19.76
C THR A 774 41.20 15.20 20.74
N LYS A 775 41.05 15.52 22.03
CA LYS A 775 42.01 15.07 23.07
C LYS A 775 41.74 13.66 23.59
N ASN A 776 40.48 13.22 23.53
CA ASN A 776 40.03 11.94 24.07
C ASN A 776 39.01 11.29 23.12
N TYR A 777 39.27 10.05 22.73
CA TYR A 777 38.51 9.34 21.70
C TYR A 777 37.41 8.45 22.27
N LEU A 778 37.73 7.58 23.22
CA LEU A 778 36.77 6.63 23.78
C LEU A 778 36.65 6.82 25.29
N ASN A 779 35.42 7.11 25.75
CA ASN A 779 35.09 7.20 27.17
C ASN A 779 34.00 6.20 27.54
N THR A 780 34.24 5.44 28.60
CA THR A 780 33.29 4.46 29.12
C THR A 780 33.18 4.48 30.64
N LYS A 781 32.01 4.11 31.18
CA LYS A 781 31.82 3.93 32.62
C LYS A 781 32.29 2.56 33.08
N GLU A 782 32.03 1.54 32.28
CA GLU A 782 32.38 0.16 32.57
C GLU A 782 33.81 -0.18 32.12
N ALA A 783 34.35 -1.28 32.65
CA ALA A 783 35.70 -1.74 32.32
C ALA A 783 35.79 -2.18 30.84
N ILE A 784 36.95 -1.94 30.21
CA ILE A 784 37.22 -2.42 28.84
C ILE A 784 38.02 -3.71 28.89
N HIS A 785 37.57 -4.72 28.15
CA HIS A 785 38.30 -5.96 27.95
C HIS A 785 39.42 -5.81 26.92
N LEU A 786 40.61 -6.29 27.27
CA LEU A 786 41.78 -6.39 26.40
C LEU A 786 42.39 -7.78 26.52
N SER A 787 42.91 -8.30 25.41
CA SER A 787 43.59 -9.60 25.35
C SER A 787 44.91 -9.47 24.60
N GLU A 788 45.76 -10.49 24.65
CA GLU A 788 47.03 -10.51 23.90
C GLU A 788 46.81 -10.48 22.38
N LYS A 789 45.62 -10.87 21.90
CA LYS A 789 45.23 -10.78 20.48
C LYS A 789 44.73 -9.39 20.09
N THR A 790 44.53 -8.50 21.07
CA THR A 790 43.99 -7.17 20.80
C THR A 790 44.97 -6.36 19.96
N SER A 791 44.46 -5.49 19.08
CA SER A 791 45.30 -4.52 18.37
C SER A 791 44.80 -3.10 18.62
N ILE A 792 45.74 -2.18 18.85
CA ILE A 792 45.48 -0.74 18.94
C ILE A 792 46.29 -0.09 17.83
N ASN A 793 45.62 0.36 16.77
CA ASN A 793 46.24 0.97 15.60
C ASN A 793 45.95 2.47 15.56
N VAL A 794 46.96 3.26 15.21
CA VAL A 794 46.85 4.71 15.17
C VAL A 794 47.17 5.19 13.76
N TYR A 795 46.24 5.95 13.19
CA TYR A 795 46.37 6.58 11.88
C TYR A 795 46.31 8.09 12.05
N THR A 796 47.03 8.79 11.18
CA THR A 796 47.13 10.23 11.25
C THR A 796 47.34 10.84 9.88
N SER A 797 47.03 12.12 9.75
CA SER A 797 47.53 12.92 8.64
C SER A 797 48.98 13.35 8.95
N ASN A 798 49.79 13.60 7.93
CA ASN A 798 51.25 13.83 8.08
C ASN A 798 51.64 15.01 8.99
N THR A 799 50.67 15.85 9.38
CA THR A 799 50.84 17.09 10.16
C THR A 799 50.91 16.87 11.67
N LEU A 800 50.49 15.71 12.17
CA LEU A 800 50.37 15.39 13.59
C LEU A 800 51.60 14.59 14.05
N LYS A 801 52.58 15.26 14.68
CA LYS A 801 53.80 14.68 15.27
C LYS A 801 54.07 15.27 16.66
N ASN A 802 54.80 14.54 17.52
CA ASN A 802 55.20 15.00 18.86
C ASN A 802 54.02 15.47 19.74
N LYS A 803 52.88 14.77 19.65
CA LYS A 803 51.67 15.07 20.43
C LYS A 803 51.18 13.81 21.14
N SER A 804 50.51 14.00 22.26
CA SER A 804 49.91 12.91 23.04
C SER A 804 48.39 13.03 23.07
N PHE A 805 47.71 11.88 23.01
CA PHE A 805 46.25 11.79 22.99
C PHE A 805 45.77 10.67 23.91
N ILE A 806 44.62 10.86 24.55
CA ILE A 806 43.95 9.79 25.28
C ILE A 806 43.15 8.99 24.25
N LEU A 807 43.54 7.74 24.01
CA LEU A 807 42.80 6.87 23.10
C LEU A 807 41.56 6.29 23.77
N MET A 808 41.73 5.79 25.00
CA MET A 808 40.70 5.12 25.76
C MET A 808 40.76 5.53 27.22
N GLN A 809 39.59 5.79 27.81
CA GLN A 809 39.41 6.10 29.22
C GLN A 809 38.20 5.32 29.77
N SER A 810 38.40 4.63 30.89
CA SER A 810 37.34 3.88 31.60
C SER A 810 37.29 4.25 33.08
N GLU A 811 36.10 4.52 33.61
CA GLU A 811 35.93 4.81 35.05
C GLU A 811 36.28 3.60 35.94
N LYS A 812 36.07 2.38 35.45
CA LYS A 812 36.41 1.11 36.13
C LYS A 812 37.73 0.47 35.65
N GLY A 813 38.45 1.11 34.72
CA GLY A 813 39.74 0.64 34.22
C GLY A 813 39.63 -0.47 33.17
N PHE A 814 40.60 -1.38 33.14
CA PHE A 814 40.71 -2.43 32.13
C PHE A 814 40.75 -3.82 32.77
N VAL A 815 40.27 -4.81 32.05
CA VAL A 815 40.26 -6.22 32.47
C VAL A 815 40.85 -7.11 31.36
N ASP A 816 41.45 -8.23 31.75
CA ASP A 816 41.94 -9.24 30.80
C ASP A 816 40.82 -10.18 30.29
N GLU A 817 41.22 -11.17 29.48
CA GLU A 817 40.33 -12.22 28.97
C GLU A 817 39.70 -13.12 30.06
N ASN A 818 40.26 -13.11 31.27
CA ASN A 818 39.78 -13.86 32.43
C ASN A 818 38.98 -12.98 33.41
N ASN A 819 38.56 -11.77 33.00
CA ASN A 819 37.90 -10.76 33.85
C ASN A 819 38.77 -10.23 35.01
N LYS A 820 40.09 -10.42 34.99
CA LYS A 820 40.96 -9.88 36.04
C LYS A 820 41.23 -8.40 35.77
N HIS A 821 41.00 -7.55 36.76
CA HIS A 821 41.37 -6.13 36.69
C HIS A 821 42.88 -5.96 36.56
N LEU A 822 43.27 -5.12 35.60
CA LEU A 822 44.66 -4.82 35.28
C LEU A 822 45.11 -3.56 36.03
N ASN A 823 46.13 -3.70 36.87
CA ASN A 823 46.83 -2.55 37.46
C ASN A 823 47.74 -1.89 36.42
N GLN A 824 48.39 -0.77 36.78
CA GLN A 824 49.23 -0.01 35.84
C GLN A 824 50.35 -0.84 35.21
N LYS A 825 51.01 -1.70 35.99
CA LYS A 825 52.13 -2.53 35.53
C LYS A 825 51.65 -3.64 34.60
N ASP A 826 50.57 -4.32 34.99
CA ASP A 826 49.98 -5.42 34.23
C ASP A 826 49.44 -4.91 32.89
N LEU A 827 48.74 -3.76 32.89
CA LEU A 827 48.23 -3.12 31.69
C LEU A 827 49.36 -2.65 30.76
N GLN A 828 50.42 -2.01 31.30
CA GLN A 828 51.55 -1.58 30.47
C GLN A 828 52.24 -2.78 29.80
N SER A 829 52.42 -3.90 30.54
CA SER A 829 53.00 -5.13 30.00
C SER A 829 52.15 -5.71 28.85
N LEU A 830 50.83 -5.67 28.99
CA LEU A 830 49.90 -6.09 27.93
C LEU A 830 49.97 -5.15 26.71
N LEU A 831 50.10 -3.84 26.91
CA LEU A 831 50.25 -2.88 25.80
C LEU A 831 51.54 -3.11 24.98
N ASP A 832 52.63 -3.52 25.62
CA ASP A 832 53.89 -3.84 24.93
C ASP A 832 53.76 -5.07 24.01
N ILE A 833 52.77 -5.94 24.27
CA ILE A 833 52.36 -7.04 23.39
C ILE A 833 51.41 -6.52 22.30
N ILE A 834 50.33 -5.85 22.69
CA ILE A 834 49.27 -5.34 21.80
C ILE A 834 49.81 -4.40 20.71
N THR A 835 50.82 -3.58 21.01
CA THR A 835 51.43 -2.65 20.05
C THR A 835 52.10 -3.34 18.85
N LYS A 836 52.47 -4.62 18.99
CA LYS A 836 53.05 -5.43 17.91
C LYS A 836 51.98 -6.02 16.99
N ASN A 837 50.73 -6.11 17.46
CA ASN A 837 49.62 -6.57 16.65
C ASN A 837 49.22 -5.47 15.66
N HIS A 838 48.94 -5.85 14.43
CA HIS A 838 48.72 -4.90 13.35
C HIS A 838 47.47 -5.26 12.56
N GLN A 839 46.59 -4.26 12.41
CA GLN A 839 45.49 -4.30 11.46
C GLN A 839 45.70 -3.25 10.37
N SER A 840 45.24 -3.57 9.17
CA SER A 840 45.19 -2.62 8.06
C SER A 840 43.96 -1.72 8.20
N LEU A 841 43.98 -0.55 7.56
CA LEU A 841 42.79 0.30 7.52
C LEU A 841 41.70 -0.41 6.72
N HIS A 842 40.49 -0.51 7.26
CA HIS A 842 39.39 -1.19 6.58
C HIS A 842 39.13 -0.58 5.19
N LYS A 843 38.92 -1.44 4.17
CA LYS A 843 38.78 -1.05 2.75
C LYS A 843 37.69 0.00 2.47
N ASN A 844 36.63 0.03 3.30
CA ASN A 844 35.53 0.97 3.14
C ASN A 844 35.82 2.38 3.72
N ILE A 845 36.92 2.54 4.48
CA ILE A 845 37.33 3.84 5.03
C ILE A 845 38.17 4.58 3.98
N LYS A 846 37.57 5.57 3.32
CA LYS A 846 38.19 6.31 2.20
C LYS A 846 39.09 7.49 2.63
N THR A 847 39.30 7.69 3.93
CA THR A 847 40.09 8.81 4.44
C THR A 847 41.57 8.65 4.06
N LYS A 848 42.19 9.71 3.53
CA LYS A 848 43.63 9.75 3.22
C LYS A 848 44.45 9.93 4.50
N VAL A 849 44.79 8.82 5.15
CA VAL A 849 45.63 8.78 6.37
C VAL A 849 46.73 7.72 6.23
N GLN A 850 47.80 7.87 7.02
CA GLN A 850 48.87 6.88 7.12
C GLN A 850 48.98 6.36 8.56
N LYS A 851 49.51 5.15 8.72
CA LYS A 851 49.78 4.58 10.05
C LYS A 851 50.85 5.42 10.75
N ALA A 852 50.56 5.86 11.96
CA ALA A 852 51.48 6.68 12.75
C ALA A 852 52.62 5.83 13.34
N LYS A 853 53.75 6.46 13.64
CA LYS A 853 54.75 5.91 14.56
C LYS A 853 54.42 6.40 15.97
N TYR A 854 54.21 5.49 16.91
CA TYR A 854 53.75 5.82 18.26
C TYR A 854 54.23 4.83 19.31
N THR A 855 54.14 5.26 20.56
CA THR A 855 54.20 4.42 21.76
C THR A 855 52.90 4.54 22.55
N LEU A 856 52.57 3.52 23.34
CA LEU A 856 51.42 3.53 24.25
C LEU A 856 51.89 3.56 25.70
N SER A 857 51.22 4.34 26.53
CA SER A 857 51.49 4.47 27.96
C SER A 857 50.22 4.47 28.78
N VAL A 858 50.29 3.93 30.01
CA VAL A 858 49.16 3.87 30.95
C VAL A 858 49.20 5.03 31.95
N SER A 859 48.04 5.63 32.25
CA SER A 859 47.92 6.63 33.31
C SER A 859 48.22 6.07 34.71
N LYS A 860 48.56 6.94 35.67
CA LYS A 860 48.91 6.54 37.04
C LYS A 860 47.79 5.78 37.77
N ASP A 861 46.54 6.09 37.47
CA ASP A 861 45.35 5.43 38.03
C ASP A 861 44.93 4.17 37.26
N ALA A 862 45.67 3.79 36.21
CA ALA A 862 45.35 2.68 35.30
C ALA A 862 43.99 2.80 34.59
N LYS A 863 43.43 4.01 34.51
CA LYS A 863 42.11 4.27 33.89
C LYS A 863 42.17 4.80 32.47
N SER A 864 43.36 5.14 31.95
CA SER A 864 43.53 5.69 30.61
C SER A 864 44.71 5.07 29.86
N ILE A 865 44.51 4.84 28.56
CA ILE A 865 45.56 4.49 27.59
C ILE A 865 45.85 5.74 26.75
N VAL A 866 47.11 6.18 26.81
CA VAL A 866 47.62 7.38 26.14
C VAL A 866 48.54 6.96 25.01
N VAL A 867 48.36 7.55 23.82
CA VAL A 867 49.31 7.44 22.71
C VAL A 867 50.25 8.63 22.72
N ASN A 868 51.53 8.38 22.46
CA ASN A 868 52.54 9.41 22.22
C ASN A 868 53.05 9.25 20.79
N LEU A 869 52.86 10.29 19.95
CA LEU A 869 53.34 10.30 18.57
C LEU A 869 54.81 10.70 18.50
N ASN A 870 55.58 9.95 17.71
CA ASN A 870 57.02 10.19 17.49
C ASN A 870 57.32 11.08 16.28
#